data_AF-A0AA38TFS5-F1
#
_entry.id   AF-A0AA38TFS5-F1
#
_cell.length_a   1.000
_cell.length_b   1.000
_cell.length_c   1.000
_cell.angle_alpha   90.00
_cell.angle_beta   90.00
_cell.angle_gamma   90.00
#
_symmetry.space_group_name_H-M   'P 1'
#
loop_
_entity.id
_entity.type
_entity.pdbx_description
1 polymer ?
#
loop_
_entity_poly.entity_id
_entity_poly.type
_entity_poly.pdbx_seq_one_letter_code
_entity_poly.pdbx_strand_id
1 'polypeptide(L)'
;MAFMGGNYTLFSALFTVLFGMMFQFDFFLNNSFEVVFLVFFLFQLNMIGFAFMFSSFISKSTSSTTVGFSVYIVGFLTQVVTAFGFPYSDNYPNTYRIIWSFFPPNLLAKALQLLADATAALKTLVSAGASDIYIWLVATFILWVALAIYLDNILPNASGVRKPCFYFLNPGYWSGKVETGWKGRICSCMRSPPPLEHTDPDDEDVLQEENIVKQQHREGAVDPNLAVQIHGLGKVYPGTTNIGCCSCKKSAPYHALKGLWVNFPKDQLFCLLGPNGAGKTTAINCLTGITPVTEGDALIYGHSIRSSVGMSNIQKMIGFDILWDALSGQEHLYLFASIKGMPPASLKLVVQKSLAEVRLTEAARVRARSYSGGMKRRLSVAIALIDYWYGPNNSKTCLGHYREAKKGRAVILTTHSMEEADILSDRIGIMTKGRLRCIGNSIRLKSRFGTGYIANISFLANGAATHHEEVKMFFKERLDVIVKEENKSFLTFVIPHDKEGLLTKFFEELENRAEEFGISDIQLSLTTLEEVFLNIAKQAEFESAAAEGRFTTLALSSGTSLQIPVGARYIGIPGTVSSENPRGVMVEVFWGQDDAGTLCISGHSDETPIPSNVQLGEVPSTNTRRNLLGRSETPRGIVIDPNEIGNTTS
;
A
#
# COMPACT_ATOMS: atom_id res chain seq x y z
N MET A 1 2.42 -19.48 -20.54
CA MET A 1 3.33 -18.79 -21.48
C MET A 1 4.32 -19.72 -22.16
N ALA A 2 5.08 -20.56 -21.43
CA ALA A 2 6.04 -21.51 -22.03
C ALA A 2 5.41 -22.46 -23.07
N PHE A 3 4.19 -22.95 -22.83
CA PHE A 3 3.47 -23.85 -23.75
C PHE A 3 3.04 -23.17 -25.07
N MET A 4 2.64 -21.90 -25.03
CA MET A 4 2.31 -21.14 -26.25
C MET A 4 3.59 -20.84 -27.06
N GLY A 5 4.68 -20.44 -26.38
CA GLY A 5 5.97 -20.22 -27.04
C GLY A 5 6.48 -21.46 -27.78
N GLY A 6 6.37 -22.64 -27.14
CA GLY A 6 6.74 -23.91 -27.76
C GLY A 6 5.99 -24.23 -29.06
N ASN A 7 4.68 -23.97 -29.09
CA ASN A 7 3.87 -24.17 -30.31
C ASN A 7 4.29 -23.20 -31.43
N TYR A 8 4.50 -21.92 -31.11
CA TYR A 8 4.99 -20.96 -32.10
C TYR A 8 6.38 -21.32 -32.65
N THR A 9 7.29 -21.81 -31.81
CA THR A 9 8.62 -22.26 -32.28
C THR A 9 8.54 -23.49 -33.17
N LEU A 10 7.62 -24.41 -32.89
CA LEU A 10 7.42 -25.60 -33.72
C LEU A 10 6.93 -25.20 -35.11
N PHE A 11 5.91 -24.34 -35.20
CA PHE A 11 5.40 -23.85 -36.48
C PHE A 11 6.43 -23.01 -37.23
N SER A 12 7.16 -22.15 -36.53
CA SER A 12 8.20 -21.31 -37.12
C SER A 12 9.33 -22.15 -37.73
N ALA A 13 9.88 -23.11 -36.99
CA ALA A 13 10.93 -24.00 -37.47
C ALA A 13 10.46 -24.84 -38.67
N LEU A 14 9.22 -25.38 -38.60
CA LEU A 14 8.63 -26.13 -39.70
C LEU A 14 8.51 -25.26 -40.97
N PHE A 15 8.03 -24.03 -40.82
CA PHE A 15 7.90 -23.08 -41.92
C PHE A 15 9.25 -22.72 -42.53
N THR A 16 10.28 -22.45 -41.72
CA THR A 16 11.62 -22.15 -42.22
C THR A 16 12.18 -23.27 -43.10
N VAL A 17 12.04 -24.53 -42.68
CA VAL A 17 12.55 -25.67 -43.45
C VAL A 17 11.70 -25.94 -44.69
N LEU A 18 10.38 -25.87 -44.60
CA LEU A 18 9.47 -26.05 -45.73
C LEU A 18 9.69 -25.00 -46.83
N PHE A 19 9.84 -23.73 -46.45
CA PHE A 19 10.16 -22.66 -47.41
C PHE A 19 11.55 -22.85 -48.02
N GLY A 20 12.54 -23.26 -47.22
CA GLY A 20 13.88 -23.57 -47.72
C GLY A 20 13.87 -24.67 -48.79
N MET A 21 13.08 -25.72 -48.60
CA MET A 21 12.89 -26.80 -49.59
C MET A 21 12.06 -26.34 -50.80
N MET A 22 11.03 -25.52 -50.60
CA MET A 22 10.18 -24.99 -51.67
C MET A 22 10.96 -24.10 -52.66
N PHE A 23 11.93 -23.33 -52.15
CA PHE A 23 12.83 -22.51 -52.98
C PHE A 23 14.00 -23.30 -53.58
N GLN A 24 14.04 -24.62 -53.38
CA GLN A 24 15.06 -25.52 -53.92
C GLN A 24 16.50 -25.11 -53.58
N PHE A 25 16.74 -24.59 -52.38
CA PHE A 25 18.11 -24.30 -51.94
C PHE A 25 18.87 -25.62 -51.71
N ASP A 26 20.05 -25.75 -52.33
CA ASP A 26 20.91 -26.93 -52.23
C ASP A 26 21.21 -27.33 -50.77
N PHE A 27 21.32 -26.34 -49.88
CA PHE A 27 21.50 -26.56 -48.44
C PHE A 27 20.37 -27.40 -47.81
N PHE A 28 19.11 -27.16 -48.19
CA PHE A 28 17.95 -27.86 -47.61
C PHE A 28 17.63 -29.16 -48.33
N LEU A 29 17.98 -29.30 -49.61
CA LEU A 29 17.73 -30.51 -50.40
C LEU A 29 18.75 -31.61 -50.13
N ASN A 30 20.01 -31.26 -49.89
CA ASN A 30 21.09 -32.21 -49.71
C ASN A 30 21.24 -32.73 -48.27
N ASN A 31 20.57 -32.09 -47.30
CA ASN A 31 20.54 -32.52 -45.90
C ASN A 31 19.19 -33.14 -45.56
N SER A 32 19.17 -34.12 -44.65
CA SER A 32 17.92 -34.71 -44.17
C SER A 32 17.05 -33.66 -43.46
N PHE A 33 15.77 -33.61 -43.82
CA PHE A 33 14.77 -32.71 -43.23
C PHE A 33 14.80 -32.69 -41.70
N GLU A 34 14.88 -33.88 -41.07
CA GLU A 34 14.85 -34.04 -39.61
C GLU A 34 16.02 -33.32 -38.92
N VAL A 35 17.23 -33.44 -39.45
CA VAL A 35 18.45 -32.83 -38.90
C VAL A 35 18.35 -31.31 -38.94
N VAL A 36 17.93 -30.75 -40.08
CA VAL A 36 17.80 -29.30 -40.28
C VAL A 36 16.67 -28.73 -39.40
N PHE A 37 15.52 -29.39 -39.37
CA PHE A 37 14.40 -29.03 -38.51
C PHE A 37 14.80 -29.02 -37.03
N LEU A 38 15.49 -30.06 -36.57
CA LEU A 38 15.87 -30.21 -35.16
C LEU A 38 16.90 -29.14 -34.73
N VAL A 39 17.83 -28.74 -35.61
CA VAL A 39 18.75 -27.61 -35.35
C VAL A 39 17.98 -26.31 -35.15
N PHE A 40 17.09 -25.94 -36.08
CA PHE A 40 16.34 -24.68 -35.98
C PHE A 40 15.37 -24.69 -34.79
N PHE A 41 14.70 -25.81 -34.53
CA PHE A 41 13.78 -25.95 -33.41
C PHE A 41 14.51 -25.81 -32.06
N LEU A 42 15.60 -26.54 -31.84
CA LEU A 42 16.38 -26.45 -30.60
C LEU A 42 17.03 -25.08 -30.42
N PHE A 43 17.51 -24.46 -31.50
CA PHE A 43 18.02 -23.09 -31.44
C PHE A 43 16.95 -22.09 -30.98
N GLN A 44 15.74 -22.18 -31.52
CA GLN A 44 14.64 -21.29 -31.12
C GLN A 44 14.25 -21.49 -29.65
N LEU A 45 14.19 -22.74 -29.17
CA LEU A 45 13.98 -23.02 -27.75
C LEU A 45 15.08 -22.44 -26.86
N ASN A 46 16.34 -22.59 -27.27
CA ASN A 46 17.49 -22.03 -26.57
C ASN A 46 17.41 -20.50 -26.47
N MET A 47 17.07 -19.82 -27.58
CA MET A 47 16.85 -18.37 -27.61
C MET A 47 15.70 -17.92 -26.70
N ILE A 48 14.64 -18.72 -26.56
CA ILE A 48 13.55 -18.44 -25.61
C ILE A 48 14.05 -18.51 -24.17
N GLY A 49 14.80 -19.56 -23.81
CA GLY A 49 15.40 -19.68 -22.48
C GLY A 49 16.32 -18.49 -22.15
N PHE A 50 17.17 -18.12 -23.11
CA PHE A 50 18.05 -16.97 -23.01
C PHE A 50 17.29 -15.63 -22.86
N ALA A 51 16.21 -15.45 -23.61
CA ALA A 51 15.35 -14.26 -23.51
C ALA A 51 14.64 -14.17 -22.15
N PHE A 52 14.16 -15.29 -21.59
CA PHE A 52 13.58 -15.30 -20.25
C PHE A 52 14.60 -14.91 -19.18
N MET A 53 15.83 -15.42 -19.28
CA MET A 53 16.92 -15.03 -18.39
C MET A 53 17.16 -13.52 -18.44
N PHE A 54 17.29 -12.93 -19.63
CA PHE A 54 17.48 -11.48 -19.78
C PHE A 54 16.29 -10.66 -19.28
N SER A 55 15.07 -11.16 -19.44
CA SER A 55 13.86 -10.47 -18.99
C SER A 55 13.86 -10.19 -17.48
N SER A 56 14.50 -11.06 -16.69
CA SER A 56 14.60 -10.89 -15.23
C SER A 56 15.40 -9.65 -14.79
N PHE A 57 16.27 -9.12 -15.66
CA PHE A 57 17.03 -7.89 -15.40
C PHE A 57 16.30 -6.62 -15.85
N ILE A 58 15.21 -6.76 -16.60
CA ILE A 58 14.54 -5.65 -17.27
C ILE A 58 13.28 -5.29 -16.49
N SER A 59 13.35 -4.19 -15.73
CA SER A 59 12.23 -3.73 -14.92
C SER A 59 11.17 -2.93 -15.71
N LYS A 60 11.48 -2.48 -16.94
CA LYS A 60 10.60 -1.65 -17.78
C LYS A 60 10.38 -2.29 -19.15
N SER A 61 9.12 -2.39 -19.58
CA SER A 61 8.75 -2.98 -20.87
C SER A 61 9.36 -2.23 -22.07
N THR A 62 9.50 -0.91 -22.00
CA THR A 62 10.11 -0.09 -23.06
C THR A 62 11.60 -0.33 -23.23
N SER A 63 12.32 -0.71 -22.17
CA SER A 63 13.73 -1.07 -22.24
C SER A 63 13.96 -2.45 -22.87
N SER A 64 12.95 -3.32 -22.85
CA SER A 64 13.06 -4.68 -23.39
C SER A 64 13.32 -4.71 -24.90
N THR A 65 12.74 -3.77 -25.66
CA THR A 65 12.93 -3.70 -27.12
C THR A 65 14.35 -3.29 -27.46
N THR A 66 14.90 -2.26 -26.80
CA THR A 66 16.28 -1.82 -27.00
C THR A 66 17.29 -2.92 -26.68
N VAL A 67 17.12 -3.61 -25.55
CA VAL A 67 17.99 -4.74 -25.17
C VAL A 67 17.89 -5.87 -26.19
N GLY A 68 16.68 -6.19 -26.67
CA GLY A 68 16.48 -7.17 -27.74
C GLY A 68 17.24 -6.82 -29.01
N PHE A 69 17.19 -5.56 -29.47
CA PHE A 69 17.96 -5.10 -30.62
C PHE A 69 19.47 -5.16 -30.39
N SER A 70 19.96 -4.80 -29.20
CA SER A 70 21.38 -4.93 -28.86
C SER A 70 21.84 -6.38 -28.89
N VAL A 71 21.06 -7.30 -28.32
CA VAL A 71 21.35 -8.75 -28.36
C VAL A 71 21.36 -9.25 -29.81
N TYR A 72 20.46 -8.79 -30.67
CA TYR A 72 20.45 -9.14 -32.08
C TYR A 72 21.70 -8.65 -32.82
N ILE A 73 22.11 -7.39 -32.63
CA ILE A 73 23.31 -6.82 -33.27
C ILE A 73 24.56 -7.57 -32.82
N VAL A 74 24.71 -7.83 -31.51
CA VAL A 74 25.83 -8.62 -30.97
C VAL A 74 25.77 -10.07 -31.50
N GLY A 75 24.57 -10.65 -31.58
CA GLY A 75 24.27 -11.93 -32.23
C GLY A 75 24.84 -12.02 -33.63
N PHE A 76 24.50 -11.04 -34.47
CA PHE A 76 24.93 -10.99 -35.85
C PHE A 76 26.45 -10.83 -35.98
N LEU A 77 27.05 -9.90 -35.21
CA LEU A 77 28.50 -9.69 -35.23
C LEU A 77 29.28 -10.93 -34.81
N THR A 78 28.85 -11.60 -33.74
CA THR A 78 29.52 -12.82 -33.24
C THR A 78 29.31 -14.02 -34.17
N GLN A 79 28.17 -14.11 -34.86
CA GLN A 79 27.94 -15.08 -35.93
C GLN A 79 28.90 -14.88 -37.11
N VAL A 80 29.13 -13.63 -37.55
CA VAL A 80 30.10 -13.33 -38.61
C VAL A 80 31.51 -13.73 -38.18
N VAL A 81 31.94 -13.40 -36.95
CA VAL A 81 33.23 -13.82 -36.41
C VAL A 81 33.37 -15.35 -36.37
N THR A 82 32.28 -16.04 -36.04
CA THR A 82 32.23 -17.51 -36.03
C THR A 82 32.40 -18.10 -37.43
N ALA A 83 31.79 -17.47 -38.44
CA ALA A 83 31.94 -17.88 -39.84
C ALA A 83 33.40 -17.74 -40.35
N PHE A 84 34.16 -16.78 -39.81
CA PHE A 84 35.60 -16.64 -40.10
C PHE A 84 36.51 -17.64 -39.36
N GLY A 85 35.94 -18.59 -38.61
CA GLY A 85 36.67 -19.72 -38.01
C GLY A 85 37.16 -19.51 -36.58
N PHE A 86 36.85 -18.38 -35.94
CA PHE A 86 37.11 -18.16 -34.51
C PHE A 86 35.89 -18.56 -33.68
N PRO A 87 35.99 -19.31 -32.56
CA PRO A 87 37.12 -20.02 -31.97
C PRO A 87 37.08 -21.55 -32.23
N TYR A 88 36.37 -22.00 -33.27
CA TYR A 88 36.15 -23.43 -33.56
C TYR A 88 37.19 -24.07 -34.50
N SER A 89 38.23 -23.32 -34.87
CA SER A 89 39.41 -23.87 -35.56
C SER A 89 40.37 -24.50 -34.56
N ASP A 90 41.17 -25.48 -35.01
CA ASP A 90 42.07 -26.28 -34.17
C ASP A 90 43.19 -25.45 -33.49
N ASN A 91 43.33 -24.18 -33.86
CA ASN A 91 44.34 -23.26 -33.35
C ASN A 91 43.97 -22.63 -31.99
N TYR A 92 42.74 -22.81 -31.50
CA TYR A 92 42.27 -22.18 -30.25
C TYR A 92 42.00 -23.19 -29.13
N PRO A 93 42.29 -22.83 -27.86
CA PRO A 93 42.03 -23.74 -26.74
C PRO A 93 40.54 -23.90 -26.48
N ASN A 94 40.16 -25.10 -26.00
CA ASN A 94 38.77 -25.50 -25.72
C ASN A 94 37.99 -24.53 -24.81
N THR A 95 38.67 -23.76 -23.96
CA THR A 95 38.05 -22.78 -23.08
C THR A 95 37.32 -21.67 -23.85
N TYR A 96 37.91 -21.15 -24.94
CA TYR A 96 37.25 -20.13 -25.75
C TYR A 96 36.04 -20.72 -26.49
N ARG A 97 36.14 -21.95 -26.97
CA ARG A 97 35.01 -22.68 -27.59
C ARG A 97 33.83 -22.81 -26.61
N ILE A 98 34.10 -23.17 -25.36
CA ILE A 98 33.08 -23.31 -24.32
C ILE A 98 32.40 -21.96 -24.02
N ILE A 99 33.18 -20.89 -23.79
CA ILE A 99 32.64 -19.56 -23.47
C ILE A 99 31.80 -19.03 -24.64
N TRP A 100 32.29 -19.20 -25.87
CA TRP A 100 31.61 -18.73 -27.08
C TRP A 100 30.32 -19.51 -27.37
N SER A 101 30.28 -20.80 -26.99
CA SER A 101 29.11 -21.68 -27.15
C SER A 101 27.97 -21.36 -26.18
N PHE A 102 28.20 -20.65 -25.07
CA PHE A 102 27.09 -20.24 -24.20
C PHE A 102 26.13 -19.28 -24.90
N PHE A 103 26.62 -18.50 -25.86
CA PHE A 103 25.79 -17.55 -26.61
C PHE A 103 25.07 -18.27 -27.77
N PRO A 104 23.72 -18.36 -27.75
CA PRO A 104 23.00 -19.21 -28.71
C PRO A 104 23.24 -18.90 -30.21
N PRO A 105 23.40 -17.63 -30.65
CA PRO A 105 23.70 -17.33 -32.06
C PRO A 105 24.99 -17.98 -32.59
N ASN A 106 26.01 -18.13 -31.73
CA ASN A 106 27.28 -18.75 -32.13
C ASN A 106 27.15 -20.26 -32.33
N LEU A 107 26.31 -20.92 -31.52
CA LEU A 107 25.97 -22.33 -31.69
C LEU A 107 25.29 -22.58 -33.03
N LEU A 108 24.34 -21.70 -33.41
CA LEU A 108 23.69 -21.78 -34.72
C LEU A 108 24.69 -21.57 -35.85
N ALA A 109 25.59 -20.59 -35.74
CA ALA A 109 26.61 -20.33 -36.75
C ALA A 109 27.48 -21.57 -37.02
N LYS A 110 27.93 -22.26 -35.95
CA LYS A 110 28.70 -23.50 -36.08
C LYS A 110 27.87 -24.65 -36.65
N ALA A 111 26.59 -24.76 -36.27
CA ALA A 111 25.67 -25.74 -36.82
C ALA A 111 25.51 -25.57 -38.32
N LEU A 112 25.25 -24.34 -38.77
CA LEU A 112 25.11 -24.00 -40.19
C LEU A 112 26.39 -24.25 -40.98
N GLN A 113 27.57 -23.95 -40.41
CA GLN A 113 28.85 -24.24 -41.05
C GLN A 113 29.05 -25.74 -41.26
N LEU A 114 28.76 -26.57 -40.25
CA LEU A 114 28.89 -28.03 -40.38
C LEU A 114 27.89 -28.63 -41.36
N LEU A 115 26.65 -28.09 -41.42
CA LEU A 115 25.66 -28.44 -42.44
C LEU A 115 26.10 -28.02 -43.84
N ALA A 116 26.71 -26.84 -43.99
CA ALA A 116 27.24 -26.36 -45.26
C ALA A 116 28.44 -27.20 -45.74
N ASP A 117 29.36 -27.55 -44.84
CA ASP A 117 30.50 -28.42 -45.13
C ASP A 117 30.03 -29.83 -45.54
N ALA A 118 29.00 -30.37 -44.87
CA ALA A 118 28.39 -31.66 -45.23
C ALA A 118 27.74 -31.63 -46.63
N THR A 119 27.11 -30.50 -46.98
CA THR A 119 26.53 -30.26 -48.31
C THR A 119 27.61 -30.24 -49.39
N ALA A 120 28.72 -29.54 -49.15
CA ALA A 120 29.83 -29.41 -50.09
C ALA A 120 30.61 -30.72 -50.28
N ALA A 121 30.69 -31.57 -49.25
CA ALA A 121 31.43 -32.82 -49.29
C ALA A 121 30.64 -34.02 -49.86
N LEU A 122 29.35 -33.85 -50.22
CA LEU A 122 28.43 -34.89 -50.70
C LEU A 122 28.46 -36.18 -49.83
N LYS A 123 28.69 -36.05 -48.52
CA LYS A 123 28.69 -37.15 -47.55
C LYS A 123 27.45 -37.06 -46.69
N THR A 124 26.65 -38.12 -46.65
CA THR A 124 25.60 -38.34 -45.66
C THR A 124 26.25 -38.64 -44.31
N LEU A 125 26.80 -37.61 -43.65
CA LEU A 125 27.46 -37.78 -42.36
C LEU A 125 26.45 -37.64 -41.22
N VAL A 126 25.92 -38.78 -40.78
CA VAL A 126 25.22 -38.91 -39.49
C VAL A 126 26.19 -38.93 -38.29
N SER A 127 27.50 -38.98 -38.48
CA SER A 127 28.39 -39.44 -37.40
C SER A 127 29.32 -38.36 -36.83
N ALA A 128 29.16 -38.10 -35.52
CA ALA A 128 30.04 -37.41 -34.56
C ALA A 128 29.94 -35.88 -34.39
N GLY A 129 29.92 -35.07 -35.45
CA GLY A 129 29.95 -33.60 -35.28
C GLY A 129 28.60 -32.96 -34.89
N ALA A 130 27.50 -33.49 -35.43
CA ALA A 130 26.16 -32.97 -35.20
C ALA A 130 25.64 -33.33 -33.79
N SER A 131 25.99 -34.51 -33.26
CA SER A 131 25.61 -34.94 -31.91
C SER A 131 26.11 -33.98 -30.84
N ASP A 132 27.34 -33.48 -30.96
CA ASP A 132 27.91 -32.54 -30.00
C ASP A 132 27.12 -31.23 -29.96
N ILE A 133 26.71 -30.70 -31.13
CA ILE A 133 25.93 -29.46 -31.21
C ILE A 133 24.56 -29.64 -30.58
N TYR A 134 23.89 -30.77 -30.85
CA TYR A 134 22.59 -31.06 -30.27
C TYR A 134 22.67 -31.16 -28.73
N ILE A 135 23.71 -31.81 -28.21
CA ILE A 135 23.98 -31.88 -26.77
C ILE A 135 24.18 -30.47 -26.20
N TRP A 136 24.98 -29.62 -26.87
CA TRP A 136 25.19 -28.23 -26.44
C TRP A 136 23.93 -27.38 -26.49
N LEU A 137 23.09 -27.50 -27.52
CA LEU A 137 21.82 -26.77 -27.64
C LEU A 137 20.83 -27.14 -26.53
N VAL A 138 20.72 -28.43 -26.21
CA VAL A 138 19.87 -28.90 -25.10
C VAL A 138 20.43 -28.49 -23.75
N ALA A 139 21.74 -28.66 -23.54
CA ALA A 139 22.40 -28.32 -22.27
C ALA A 139 22.30 -26.81 -21.97
N THR A 140 22.54 -25.97 -22.99
CA THR A 140 22.43 -24.50 -22.82
C THR A 140 20.99 -24.06 -22.62
N PHE A 141 20.00 -24.68 -23.29
CA PHE A 141 18.59 -24.41 -23.01
C PHE A 141 18.21 -24.69 -21.55
N ILE A 142 18.57 -25.88 -21.03
CA ILE A 142 18.31 -26.25 -19.64
C ILE A 142 19.01 -25.27 -18.68
N LEU A 143 20.25 -24.91 -18.98
CA LEU A 143 21.02 -23.95 -18.19
C LEU A 143 20.35 -22.57 -18.16
N TRP A 144 19.90 -22.04 -19.30
CA TRP A 144 19.24 -20.74 -19.34
C TRP A 144 17.88 -20.74 -18.66
N VAL A 145 17.10 -21.81 -18.80
CA VAL A 145 15.82 -21.95 -18.08
C VAL A 145 16.05 -22.06 -16.56
N ALA A 146 17.04 -22.85 -16.13
CA ALA A 146 17.40 -22.96 -14.72
C ALA A 146 17.87 -21.61 -14.16
N LEU A 147 18.70 -20.88 -14.92
CA LEU A 147 19.17 -19.55 -14.54
C LEU A 147 18.02 -18.53 -14.53
N ALA A 148 17.09 -18.60 -15.47
CA ALA A 148 15.90 -17.75 -15.49
C ALA A 148 15.03 -17.96 -14.25
N ILE A 149 14.75 -19.21 -13.88
CA ILE A 149 14.00 -19.54 -12.65
C ILE A 149 14.77 -19.06 -11.42
N TYR A 150 16.09 -19.25 -11.39
CA TYR A 150 16.93 -18.81 -10.27
C TYR A 150 16.91 -17.29 -10.11
N LEU A 151 17.12 -16.55 -11.20
CA LEU A 151 17.16 -15.09 -11.20
C LEU A 151 15.79 -14.47 -10.93
N ASP A 152 14.70 -15.03 -11.45
CA ASP A 152 13.33 -14.54 -11.20
C ASP A 152 12.94 -14.64 -9.71
N ASN A 153 13.50 -15.59 -8.98
CA ASN A 153 13.31 -15.72 -7.53
C ASN A 153 14.19 -14.76 -6.69
N ILE A 154 15.27 -14.22 -7.27
CA ILE A 154 16.31 -13.44 -6.56
C ILE A 154 16.22 -11.95 -6.89
N LEU A 155 15.93 -11.61 -8.14
CA LEU A 155 15.83 -10.25 -8.64
C LEU A 155 14.46 -9.64 -8.30
N PRO A 156 14.43 -8.34 -7.96
CA PRO A 156 13.20 -7.70 -7.54
C PRO A 156 12.26 -7.44 -8.73
N ASN A 157 11.19 -8.22 -8.84
CA ASN A 157 10.03 -7.85 -9.65
C ASN A 157 9.12 -6.89 -8.86
N ALA A 158 8.43 -5.99 -9.55
CA ALA A 158 7.60 -4.92 -8.97
C ALA A 158 6.51 -5.38 -7.97
N SER A 159 6.24 -6.67 -7.87
CA SER A 159 5.23 -7.27 -6.99
C SER A 159 5.66 -8.61 -6.38
N GLY A 160 6.95 -8.95 -6.43
CA GLY A 160 7.48 -10.26 -6.00
C GLY A 160 8.20 -10.22 -4.65
N VAL A 161 8.05 -11.28 -3.85
CA VAL A 161 8.79 -11.46 -2.59
C VAL A 161 10.18 -12.05 -2.87
N ARG A 162 11.25 -11.34 -2.51
CA ARG A 162 12.64 -11.78 -2.69
C ARG A 162 12.93 -13.04 -1.86
N LYS A 163 13.48 -14.08 -2.49
CA LYS A 163 14.07 -15.22 -1.78
C LYS A 163 15.58 -15.01 -1.57
N PRO A 164 16.19 -15.56 -0.50
CA PRO A 164 17.64 -15.49 -0.30
C PRO A 164 18.38 -16.21 -1.44
N CYS A 165 19.59 -15.76 -1.78
CA CYS A 165 20.36 -16.30 -2.91
C CYS A 165 20.60 -17.83 -2.82
N PHE A 166 20.64 -18.39 -1.60
CA PHE A 166 20.83 -19.81 -1.35
C PHE A 166 19.54 -20.55 -0.96
N TYR A 167 18.38 -20.13 -1.45
CA TYR A 167 17.10 -20.76 -1.06
C TYR A 167 17.04 -22.26 -1.38
N PHE A 168 17.73 -22.70 -2.44
CA PHE A 168 17.74 -24.09 -2.91
C PHE A 168 18.52 -25.06 -1.99
N LEU A 169 19.40 -24.53 -1.13
CA LEU A 169 20.13 -25.31 -0.12
C LEU A 169 19.33 -25.50 1.16
N ASN A 170 18.17 -24.85 1.29
CA ASN A 170 17.39 -24.93 2.51
C ASN A 170 16.51 -26.20 2.50
N PRO A 171 16.63 -27.11 3.48
CA PRO A 171 15.87 -28.37 3.48
C PRO A 171 14.36 -28.17 3.44
N GLY A 172 13.86 -27.07 4.03
CA GLY A 172 12.44 -26.69 4.02
C GLY A 172 11.86 -26.39 2.63
N TYR A 173 12.70 -26.01 1.66
CA TYR A 173 12.25 -25.77 0.27
C TYR A 173 11.84 -27.09 -0.42
N TRP A 174 12.59 -28.16 -0.20
CA TRP A 174 12.35 -29.47 -0.81
C TRP A 174 11.33 -30.31 -0.04
N SER A 175 11.26 -30.13 1.28
CA SER A 175 10.41 -30.96 2.15
C SER A 175 8.98 -30.43 2.33
N GLY A 176 8.69 -29.18 1.93
CA GLY A 176 7.37 -28.57 2.07
C GLY A 176 6.86 -28.43 3.52
N LYS A 177 7.71 -28.75 4.51
CA LYS A 177 7.40 -28.62 5.93
C LYS A 177 7.69 -27.20 6.43
N VAL A 178 6.70 -26.67 7.12
CA VAL A 178 6.71 -25.38 7.81
C VAL A 178 7.80 -25.39 8.87
N GLU A 179 8.86 -24.59 8.69
CA GLU A 179 9.76 -24.26 9.80
C GLU A 179 9.10 -23.16 10.64
N THR A 180 8.52 -23.54 11.78
CA THR A 180 7.98 -22.64 12.81
C THR A 180 9.07 -21.92 13.63
N GLY A 181 10.31 -21.82 13.14
CA GLY A 181 11.46 -21.50 13.99
C GLY A 181 12.55 -20.59 13.43
N TRP A 182 12.38 -19.98 12.25
CA TRP A 182 13.44 -19.11 11.70
C TRP A 182 13.20 -17.64 12.03
N LYS A 183 13.75 -17.21 13.17
CA LYS A 183 14.26 -15.84 13.32
C LYS A 183 15.20 -15.60 12.14
N GLY A 184 14.77 -14.76 11.20
CA GLY A 184 15.54 -14.42 10.01
C GLY A 184 16.93 -13.91 10.40
N ARG A 185 17.94 -14.78 10.29
CA ARG A 185 19.34 -14.37 10.22
C ARG A 185 19.54 -13.73 8.85
N ILE A 186 19.08 -12.49 8.75
CA ILE A 186 19.56 -11.55 7.75
C ILE A 186 21.06 -11.43 8.00
N CYS A 187 21.85 -11.47 6.93
CA CYS A 187 23.30 -11.25 6.93
C CYS A 187 23.71 -10.21 7.99
N SER A 188 24.74 -10.48 8.81
CA SER A 188 25.20 -9.59 9.90
C SER A 188 25.68 -8.21 9.45
N CYS A 189 25.58 -7.92 8.15
CA CYS A 189 25.92 -6.66 7.50
C CYS A 189 24.73 -5.71 7.34
N MET A 190 23.47 -6.17 7.54
CA MET A 190 22.31 -5.29 7.67
C MET A 190 21.98 -5.14 9.15
N ARG A 191 22.27 -3.94 9.68
CA ARG A 191 21.87 -3.51 11.02
C ARG A 191 20.39 -3.86 11.20
N SER A 192 20.06 -4.62 12.25
CA SER A 192 18.67 -4.88 12.63
C SER A 192 17.91 -3.56 12.66
N PRO A 193 16.70 -3.48 12.11
CA PRO A 193 15.88 -2.29 12.26
C PRO A 193 15.78 -1.96 13.76
N PRO A 194 15.80 -0.67 14.14
CA PRO A 194 15.66 -0.30 15.53
C PRO A 194 14.38 -0.93 16.09
N PRO A 195 14.39 -1.42 17.35
CA PRO A 195 13.20 -1.98 17.98
C PRO A 195 12.05 -0.99 17.85
N LEU A 196 10.86 -1.48 17.50
CA LEU A 196 9.65 -0.66 17.57
C LEU A 196 9.52 -0.13 19.00
N GLU A 197 9.55 1.20 19.16
CA GLU A 197 9.11 1.82 20.41
C GLU A 197 7.65 1.41 20.64
N HIS A 198 7.44 0.60 21.67
CA HIS A 198 6.11 0.30 22.19
C HIS A 198 5.62 1.53 22.95
N THR A 199 4.85 2.36 22.27
CA THR A 199 4.01 3.37 22.92
C THR A 199 2.66 2.71 23.14
N ASP A 200 2.11 2.78 24.34
CA ASP A 200 0.77 2.29 24.61
C ASP A 200 -0.24 3.04 23.72
N PRO A 201 -1.21 2.33 23.11
CA PRO A 201 -2.25 2.98 22.31
C PRO A 201 -3.07 3.93 23.19
N ASP A 202 -3.34 5.13 22.67
CA ASP A 202 -4.05 6.20 23.41
C ASP A 202 -5.52 5.85 23.70
N ASP A 203 -6.06 4.89 22.95
CA ASP A 203 -7.46 4.49 22.98
C ASP A 203 -7.64 3.15 23.73
N GLU A 204 -8.43 3.18 24.81
CA GLU A 204 -8.81 1.99 25.57
C GLU A 204 -9.40 0.87 24.72
N ASP A 205 -10.26 1.18 23.73
CA ASP A 205 -10.88 0.18 22.87
C ASP A 205 -9.81 -0.52 21.98
N VAL A 206 -8.79 0.22 21.51
CA VAL A 206 -7.60 -0.36 20.82
C VAL A 206 -6.72 -1.16 21.76
N LEU A 207 -6.45 -0.67 22.98
CA LEU A 207 -5.66 -1.38 23.99
C LEU A 207 -6.33 -2.71 24.35
N GLN A 208 -7.65 -2.70 24.54
CA GLN A 208 -8.44 -3.88 24.84
C GLN A 208 -8.36 -4.89 23.70
N GLU A 209 -8.55 -4.45 22.46
CA GLU A 209 -8.39 -5.31 21.28
C GLU A 209 -6.97 -5.90 21.20
N GLU A 210 -5.94 -5.07 21.38
CA GLU A 210 -4.54 -5.49 21.35
C GLU A 210 -4.24 -6.54 22.44
N ASN A 211 -4.77 -6.35 23.65
CA ASN A 211 -4.64 -7.31 24.74
C ASN A 211 -5.34 -8.63 24.45
N ILE A 212 -6.55 -8.59 23.89
CA ILE A 212 -7.29 -9.79 23.45
C ILE A 212 -6.48 -10.56 22.41
N VAL A 213 -5.98 -9.87 21.38
CA VAL A 213 -5.20 -10.49 20.30
C VAL A 213 -3.88 -11.07 20.84
N LYS A 214 -3.19 -10.34 21.72
CA LYS A 214 -1.96 -10.83 22.36
C LYS A 214 -2.20 -12.05 23.22
N GLN A 215 -3.32 -12.10 23.96
CA GLN A 215 -3.70 -13.28 24.75
C GLN A 215 -3.98 -14.48 23.86
N GLN A 216 -4.82 -14.31 22.82
CA GLN A 216 -5.11 -15.37 21.85
C GLN A 216 -3.85 -15.90 21.16
N HIS A 217 -2.90 -15.00 20.85
CA HIS A 217 -1.61 -15.38 20.28
C HIS A 217 -0.77 -16.23 21.25
N ARG A 218 -0.77 -15.90 22.55
CA ARG A 218 -0.07 -16.69 23.59
C ARG A 218 -0.69 -18.07 23.78
N GLU A 219 -2.01 -18.14 23.70
CA GLU A 219 -2.79 -19.38 23.84
C GLU A 219 -2.73 -20.26 22.57
N GLY A 220 -2.28 -19.72 21.44
CA GLY A 220 -2.23 -20.43 20.16
C GLY A 220 -3.62 -20.78 19.61
N ALA A 221 -4.67 -20.10 20.08
CA ALA A 221 -6.05 -20.38 19.72
C ALA A 221 -6.38 -19.81 18.33
N VAL A 222 -6.60 -20.71 17.36
CA VAL A 222 -7.19 -20.36 16.06
C VAL A 222 -8.71 -20.42 16.22
N ASP A 223 -9.33 -19.27 16.47
CA ASP A 223 -10.79 -19.19 16.59
C ASP A 223 -11.43 -19.35 15.20
N PRO A 224 -12.30 -20.36 15.00
CA PRO A 224 -12.99 -20.56 13.73
C PRO A 224 -13.93 -19.41 13.36
N ASN A 225 -14.30 -18.51 14.28
CA ASN A 225 -15.13 -17.34 13.98
C ASN A 225 -14.32 -16.14 13.50
N LEU A 226 -12.99 -16.18 13.63
CA LEU A 226 -12.10 -15.13 13.15
C LEU A 226 -11.62 -15.46 11.73
N ALA A 227 -11.83 -14.52 10.81
CA ALA A 227 -11.37 -14.66 9.44
C ALA A 227 -9.90 -14.24 9.31
N VAL A 228 -9.49 -13.19 10.03
CA VAL A 228 -8.12 -12.67 9.98
C VAL A 228 -7.69 -12.24 11.39
N GLN A 229 -6.53 -12.69 11.82
CA GLN A 229 -5.90 -12.31 13.09
C GLN A 229 -4.54 -11.68 12.78
N ILE A 230 -4.32 -10.44 13.21
CA ILE A 230 -3.06 -9.72 12.96
C ILE A 230 -2.23 -9.69 14.24
N HIS A 231 -1.03 -10.26 14.21
CA HIS A 231 -0.12 -10.36 15.34
C HIS A 231 1.11 -9.47 15.15
N GLY A 232 1.03 -8.22 15.60
CA GLY A 232 2.15 -7.29 15.65
C GLY A 232 2.75 -6.96 14.29
N LEU A 233 1.90 -6.80 13.28
CA LEU A 233 2.31 -6.63 11.89
C LEU A 233 3.12 -5.33 11.70
N GLY A 234 4.38 -5.47 11.32
CA GLY A 234 5.32 -4.37 11.13
C GLY A 234 5.92 -4.36 9.73
N LYS A 235 6.06 -3.16 9.16
CA LYS A 235 6.67 -2.95 7.85
C LYS A 235 7.59 -1.73 7.87
N VAL A 236 8.86 -2.00 7.58
CA VAL A 236 9.90 -0.97 7.43
C VAL A 236 10.44 -1.04 6.03
N TYR A 237 10.43 0.10 5.33
CA TYR A 237 11.10 0.27 4.06
C TYR A 237 12.53 0.76 4.31
N PRO A 238 13.55 0.05 3.80
CA PRO A 238 14.93 0.46 3.99
C PRO A 238 15.18 1.81 3.32
N GLY A 239 15.95 2.67 3.99
CA GLY A 239 16.35 3.96 3.44
C GLY A 239 17.22 3.80 2.20
N THR A 240 16.99 4.61 1.18
CA THR A 240 17.83 4.64 -0.02
C THR A 240 19.14 5.35 0.29
N THR A 241 20.25 4.75 -0.13
CA THR A 241 21.57 5.41 -0.10
C THR A 241 21.84 5.94 -1.50
N ASN A 242 21.68 7.25 -1.70
CA ASN A 242 22.08 7.87 -2.95
C ASN A 242 23.57 8.21 -2.85
N ILE A 243 24.39 7.48 -3.61
CA ILE A 243 25.83 7.71 -3.73
C ILE A 243 26.01 8.69 -4.88
N GLY A 244 26.12 9.99 -4.56
CA GLY A 244 26.55 11.02 -5.50
C GLY A 244 28.08 11.16 -5.50
N CYS A 245 28.61 11.79 -6.55
CA CYS A 245 30.06 11.95 -6.78
C CYS A 245 30.84 12.57 -5.58
N CYS A 246 30.17 13.35 -4.72
CA CYS A 246 30.83 14.02 -3.57
C CYS A 246 30.04 14.00 -2.24
N SER A 247 28.91 13.30 -2.13
CA SER A 247 28.14 13.19 -0.88
C SER A 247 27.25 11.95 -0.88
N CYS A 248 27.43 11.08 0.13
CA CYS A 248 26.53 9.97 0.39
C CYS A 248 25.40 10.45 1.30
N LYS A 249 24.21 10.71 0.74
CA LYS A 249 23.01 10.98 1.54
C LYS A 249 22.31 9.65 1.83
N LYS A 250 22.30 9.24 3.10
CA LYS A 250 21.48 8.12 3.58
C LYS A 250 20.14 8.66 4.05
N SER A 251 19.06 8.22 3.41
CA SER A 251 17.72 8.45 3.95
C SER A 251 17.51 7.55 5.17
N ALA A 252 16.79 8.04 6.18
CA ALA A 252 16.37 7.20 7.30
C ALA A 252 15.41 6.10 6.83
N PRO A 253 15.38 4.93 7.50
CA PRO A 253 14.37 3.91 7.21
C PRO A 253 12.97 4.44 7.51
N TYR A 254 12.02 4.16 6.63
CA TYR A 254 10.63 4.60 6.78
C TYR A 254 9.78 3.47 7.37
N HIS A 255 9.28 3.67 8.60
CA HIS A 255 8.39 2.74 9.28
C HIS A 255 6.94 2.98 8.81
N ALA A 256 6.49 2.17 7.85
CA ALA A 256 5.14 2.29 7.28
C ALA A 256 4.06 1.64 8.15
N LEU A 257 4.40 0.57 8.88
CA LEU A 257 3.53 -0.06 9.89
C LEU A 257 4.33 -0.32 11.15
N LYS A 258 3.79 0.11 12.29
CA LYS A 258 4.45 0.09 13.60
C LYS A 258 3.76 -0.88 14.57
N GLY A 259 3.56 -2.14 14.15
CA GLY A 259 3.05 -3.21 15.01
C GLY A 259 1.52 -3.18 15.18
N LEU A 260 0.78 -3.58 14.15
CA LEU A 260 -0.69 -3.66 14.20
C LEU A 260 -1.17 -4.94 14.91
N TRP A 261 -2.10 -4.82 15.84
CA TRP A 261 -2.75 -5.93 16.56
C TRP A 261 -4.27 -5.80 16.47
N VAL A 262 -4.90 -6.59 15.59
CA VAL A 262 -6.36 -6.49 15.34
C VAL A 262 -6.90 -7.83 14.89
N ASN A 263 -8.12 -8.17 15.34
CA ASN A 263 -8.88 -9.29 14.82
C ASN A 263 -10.02 -8.81 13.90
N PHE A 264 -10.23 -9.54 12.81
CA PHE A 264 -11.36 -9.39 11.91
C PHE A 264 -12.26 -10.64 11.98
N PRO A 265 -13.41 -10.54 12.66
CA PRO A 265 -14.43 -11.58 12.67
C PRO A 265 -14.99 -11.86 11.28
N LYS A 266 -15.53 -13.07 11.11
CA LYS A 266 -16.40 -13.41 9.98
C LYS A 266 -17.69 -12.58 10.07
N ASP A 267 -18.36 -12.42 8.94
CA ASP A 267 -19.65 -11.75 8.80
C ASP A 267 -19.62 -10.22 9.04
N GLN A 268 -18.43 -9.62 9.07
CA GLN A 268 -18.23 -8.20 9.38
C GLN A 268 -17.55 -7.44 8.23
N LEU A 269 -18.03 -6.20 7.96
CA LEU A 269 -17.25 -5.17 7.26
C LEU A 269 -16.40 -4.45 8.29
N PHE A 270 -15.10 -4.51 8.08
CA PHE A 270 -14.16 -3.63 8.74
C PHE A 270 -13.72 -2.52 7.79
N CYS A 271 -13.94 -1.26 8.16
CA CYS A 271 -13.46 -0.12 7.38
C CYS A 271 -12.19 0.45 7.98
N LEU A 272 -11.12 0.51 7.19
CA LEU A 272 -9.85 1.11 7.58
C LEU A 272 -9.74 2.51 6.97
N LEU A 273 -9.84 3.53 7.83
CA LEU A 273 -9.72 4.95 7.51
C LEU A 273 -8.35 5.48 7.92
N GLY A 274 -7.93 6.60 7.34
CA GLY A 274 -6.60 7.17 7.57
C GLY A 274 -6.24 8.23 6.52
N PRO A 275 -5.36 9.18 6.82
CA PRO A 275 -4.83 10.09 5.80
C PRO A 275 -3.93 9.34 4.79
N ASN A 276 -3.55 10.02 3.70
CA ASN A 276 -2.54 9.51 2.78
C ASN A 276 -1.22 9.30 3.53
N GLY A 277 -0.53 8.19 3.26
CA GLY A 277 0.69 7.84 4.00
C GLY A 277 0.46 7.25 5.40
N ALA A 278 -0.78 7.03 5.84
CA ALA A 278 -1.06 6.36 7.11
C ALA A 278 -0.60 4.89 7.18
N GLY A 279 -0.37 4.25 6.03
CA GLY A 279 0.05 2.83 5.92
C GLY A 279 -1.05 1.86 5.49
N LYS A 280 -2.28 2.33 5.18
CA LYS A 280 -3.45 1.47 4.87
C LYS A 280 -3.19 0.49 3.72
N THR A 281 -2.71 1.03 2.59
CA THR A 281 -2.35 0.23 1.41
C THR A 281 -1.20 -0.72 1.72
N THR A 282 -0.24 -0.30 2.55
CA THR A 282 0.86 -1.16 3.00
C THR A 282 0.35 -2.33 3.84
N ALA A 283 -0.60 -2.09 4.76
CA ALA A 283 -1.23 -3.15 5.55
C ALA A 283 -1.95 -4.16 4.66
N ILE A 284 -2.78 -3.69 3.72
CA ILE A 284 -3.45 -4.57 2.75
C ILE A 284 -2.44 -5.34 1.92
N ASN A 285 -1.41 -4.68 1.38
CA ASN A 285 -0.37 -5.35 0.57
C ASN A 285 0.42 -6.41 1.34
N CYS A 286 0.57 -6.24 2.66
CA CYS A 286 1.17 -7.24 3.53
C CYS A 286 0.21 -8.44 3.74
N LEU A 287 -1.07 -8.18 3.97
CA LEU A 287 -2.10 -9.22 4.13
C LEU A 287 -2.35 -10.02 2.83
N THR A 288 -2.26 -9.37 1.68
CA THR A 288 -2.42 -10.00 0.35
C THR A 288 -1.12 -10.61 -0.20
N GLY A 289 0.00 -10.45 0.52
CA GLY A 289 1.30 -11.03 0.16
C GLY A 289 1.98 -10.40 -1.05
N ILE A 290 1.52 -9.24 -1.51
CA ILE A 290 2.19 -8.42 -2.54
C ILE A 290 3.53 -7.89 -1.99
N THR A 291 3.54 -7.52 -0.70
CA THR A 291 4.73 -7.02 -0.02
C THR A 291 5.04 -7.91 1.19
N PRO A 292 6.28 -8.38 1.36
CA PRO A 292 6.63 -9.20 2.52
C PRO A 292 6.62 -8.35 3.79
N VAL A 293 6.16 -8.93 4.89
CA VAL A 293 6.22 -8.30 6.22
C VAL A 293 7.65 -8.21 6.73
N THR A 294 7.96 -7.15 7.49
CA THR A 294 9.28 -7.00 8.14
C THR A 294 9.24 -7.63 9.53
N GLU A 295 8.16 -7.43 10.29
CA GLU A 295 7.96 -7.90 11.65
C GLU A 295 6.51 -8.38 11.85
N GLY A 296 6.28 -9.19 12.89
CA GLY A 296 4.98 -9.79 13.17
C GLY A 296 4.60 -10.96 12.26
N ASP A 297 3.34 -11.37 12.36
CA ASP A 297 2.66 -12.33 11.47
C ASP A 297 1.16 -12.01 11.38
N ALA A 298 0.45 -12.60 10.42
CA ALA A 298 -1.01 -12.57 10.37
C ALA A 298 -1.56 -13.94 9.93
N LEU A 299 -2.65 -14.37 10.56
CA LEU A 299 -3.35 -15.61 10.25
C LEU A 299 -4.64 -15.28 9.51
N ILE A 300 -4.81 -15.76 8.29
CA ILE A 300 -6.02 -15.60 7.47
C ILE A 300 -6.65 -16.99 7.30
N TYR A 301 -7.84 -17.20 7.87
CA TYR A 301 -8.50 -18.51 7.99
C TYR A 301 -7.57 -19.61 8.53
N GLY A 302 -6.73 -19.26 9.52
CA GLY A 302 -5.74 -20.16 10.12
C GLY A 302 -4.45 -20.35 9.32
N HIS A 303 -4.30 -19.71 8.16
CA HIS A 303 -3.07 -19.74 7.36
C HIS A 303 -2.19 -18.52 7.66
N SER A 304 -0.91 -18.75 7.98
CA SER A 304 0.08 -17.68 8.18
C SER A 304 0.52 -17.05 6.85
N ILE A 305 0.59 -15.71 6.81
CA ILE A 305 1.11 -14.95 5.66
C ILE A 305 2.63 -15.11 5.47
N ARG A 306 3.37 -15.49 6.53
CA ARG A 306 4.81 -15.76 6.43
C ARG A 306 5.12 -17.12 5.82
N SER A 307 4.18 -18.06 5.89
CA SER A 307 4.31 -19.37 5.28
C SER A 307 4.02 -19.26 3.78
N SER A 308 4.92 -19.76 2.92
CA SER A 308 4.73 -19.77 1.46
C SER A 308 3.51 -20.61 1.04
N VAL A 309 3.25 -21.71 1.75
CA VAL A 309 2.07 -22.57 1.55
C VAL A 309 0.81 -21.86 2.03
N GLY A 310 0.89 -21.20 3.19
CA GLY A 310 -0.21 -20.40 3.74
C GLY A 310 -0.60 -19.27 2.78
N MET A 311 0.37 -18.49 2.32
CA MET A 311 0.19 -17.40 1.37
C MET A 311 -0.46 -17.86 0.05
N SER A 312 -0.05 -19.02 -0.47
CA SER A 312 -0.65 -19.58 -1.69
C SER A 312 -2.13 -19.93 -1.51
N ASN A 313 -2.53 -20.41 -0.33
CA ASN A 313 -3.93 -20.69 -0.02
C ASN A 313 -4.72 -19.39 0.20
N ILE A 314 -4.13 -18.42 0.90
CA ILE A 314 -4.70 -17.10 1.12
C ILE A 314 -4.97 -16.39 -0.21
N GLN A 315 -4.02 -16.40 -1.14
CA GLN A 315 -4.18 -15.78 -2.47
C GLN A 315 -5.29 -16.44 -3.30
N LYS A 316 -5.61 -17.72 -3.09
CA LYS A 316 -6.77 -18.36 -3.72
C LYS A 316 -8.09 -17.86 -3.13
N MET A 317 -8.09 -17.49 -1.84
CA MET A 317 -9.27 -17.04 -1.11
C MET A 317 -9.55 -15.54 -1.26
N ILE A 318 -8.51 -14.72 -1.45
CA ILE A 318 -8.63 -13.26 -1.58
C ILE A 318 -9.07 -12.86 -3.01
N GLY A 319 -10.00 -11.90 -3.10
CA GLY A 319 -10.36 -11.24 -4.35
C GLY A 319 -9.37 -10.13 -4.71
N PHE A 320 -8.83 -10.15 -5.92
CA PHE A 320 -7.87 -9.14 -6.39
C PHE A 320 -8.53 -8.00 -7.17
N ASP A 321 -8.05 -6.78 -6.95
CA ASP A 321 -8.34 -5.60 -7.78
C ASP A 321 -7.27 -5.43 -8.87
N ILE A 322 -6.97 -6.51 -9.60
CA ILE A 322 -6.01 -6.50 -10.71
C ILE A 322 -6.79 -6.68 -12.00
N LEU A 323 -6.96 -5.58 -12.74
CA LEU A 323 -7.61 -5.56 -14.05
C LEU A 323 -6.58 -5.42 -15.16
N TRP A 324 -6.67 -6.29 -16.16
CA TRP A 324 -5.88 -6.22 -17.38
C TRP A 324 -6.62 -5.43 -18.45
N ASP A 325 -6.06 -4.30 -18.86
CA ASP A 325 -6.66 -3.42 -19.86
C ASP A 325 -7.02 -4.10 -21.20
N ALA A 326 -6.29 -5.17 -21.56
CA ALA A 326 -6.51 -5.92 -22.80
C ALA A 326 -7.74 -6.86 -22.75
N LEU A 327 -8.13 -7.31 -21.55
CA LEU A 327 -9.22 -8.28 -21.37
C LEU A 327 -10.56 -7.57 -21.21
N SER A 328 -11.64 -8.21 -21.67
CA SER A 328 -13.03 -7.77 -21.44
C SER A 328 -13.51 -8.12 -20.03
N GLY A 329 -14.54 -7.43 -19.53
CA GLY A 329 -15.12 -7.73 -18.21
C GLY A 329 -15.58 -9.19 -18.08
N GLN A 330 -16.12 -9.75 -19.16
CA GLN A 330 -16.46 -11.17 -19.24
C GLN A 330 -15.22 -12.06 -19.12
N GLU A 331 -14.18 -11.84 -19.93
CA GLU A 331 -12.95 -12.63 -19.90
C GLU A 331 -12.24 -12.58 -18.55
N HIS A 332 -12.27 -11.44 -17.85
CA HIS A 332 -11.75 -11.35 -16.48
C HIS A 332 -12.45 -12.32 -15.54
N LEU A 333 -13.79 -12.33 -15.52
CA LEU A 333 -14.54 -13.22 -14.65
C LEU A 333 -14.32 -14.70 -15.02
N TYR A 334 -14.20 -15.01 -16.32
CA TYR A 334 -13.82 -16.36 -16.77
C TYR A 334 -12.45 -16.77 -16.22
N LEU A 335 -11.46 -15.87 -16.33
CA LEU A 335 -10.09 -16.11 -15.87
C LEU A 335 -10.04 -16.33 -14.36
N PHE A 336 -10.65 -15.44 -13.57
CA PHE A 336 -10.65 -15.55 -12.11
C PHE A 336 -11.47 -16.75 -11.61
N ALA A 337 -12.63 -17.07 -12.22
CA ALA A 337 -13.37 -18.29 -11.90
C ALA A 337 -12.54 -19.56 -12.15
N SER A 338 -11.79 -19.58 -13.26
CA SER A 338 -10.92 -20.70 -13.63
C SER A 338 -9.73 -20.83 -12.66
N ILE A 339 -9.10 -19.72 -12.27
CA ILE A 339 -8.00 -19.69 -11.29
C ILE A 339 -8.48 -20.21 -9.92
N LYS A 340 -9.71 -19.89 -9.53
CA LYS A 340 -10.33 -20.40 -8.31
C LYS A 340 -10.79 -21.86 -8.40
N GLY A 341 -10.63 -22.51 -9.57
CA GLY A 341 -10.90 -23.93 -9.75
C GLY A 341 -12.37 -24.29 -9.94
N MET A 342 -13.21 -23.35 -10.39
CA MET A 342 -14.63 -23.65 -10.66
C MET A 342 -14.80 -24.60 -11.86
N PRO A 343 -15.75 -25.55 -11.83
CA PRO A 343 -15.97 -26.46 -12.93
C PRO A 343 -16.49 -25.72 -14.17
N PRO A 344 -16.07 -26.11 -15.38
CA PRO A 344 -16.41 -25.39 -16.62
C PRO A 344 -17.92 -25.35 -16.91
N ALA A 345 -18.68 -26.31 -16.38
CA ALA A 345 -20.13 -26.40 -16.57
C ALA A 345 -20.91 -25.27 -15.87
N SER A 346 -20.51 -24.86 -14.66
CA SER A 346 -21.17 -23.78 -13.90
C SER A 346 -20.65 -22.39 -14.27
N LEU A 347 -19.46 -22.33 -14.88
CA LEU A 347 -18.68 -21.12 -15.04
C LEU A 347 -19.41 -20.06 -15.86
N LYS A 348 -20.08 -20.45 -16.96
CA LYS A 348 -20.88 -19.54 -17.78
C LYS A 348 -22.05 -18.90 -17.01
N LEU A 349 -22.75 -19.69 -16.19
CA LEU A 349 -23.89 -19.22 -15.39
C LEU A 349 -23.42 -18.27 -14.29
N VAL A 350 -22.35 -18.61 -13.58
CA VAL A 350 -21.76 -17.76 -12.53
C VAL A 350 -21.31 -16.43 -13.12
N VAL A 351 -20.60 -16.43 -14.25
CA VAL A 351 -20.14 -15.19 -14.90
C VAL A 351 -21.31 -14.30 -15.33
N GLN A 352 -22.35 -14.87 -15.94
CA GLN A 352 -23.54 -14.10 -16.35
C GLN A 352 -24.28 -13.51 -15.15
N LYS A 353 -24.47 -14.30 -14.09
CA LYS A 353 -25.08 -13.85 -12.84
C LYS A 353 -24.26 -12.73 -12.19
N SER A 354 -22.95 -12.91 -12.09
CA SER A 354 -22.00 -11.91 -11.57
C SER A 354 -22.12 -10.57 -12.29
N LEU A 355 -22.17 -10.59 -13.63
CA LEU A 355 -22.29 -9.39 -14.45
C LEU A 355 -23.65 -8.70 -14.32
N ALA A 356 -24.73 -9.47 -14.17
CA ALA A 356 -26.07 -8.95 -13.95
C ALA A 356 -26.17 -8.21 -12.61
N GLU A 357 -25.61 -8.81 -11.56
CA GLU A 357 -25.57 -8.27 -10.21
C GLU A 357 -24.85 -6.92 -10.13
N VAL A 358 -23.73 -6.78 -10.82
CA VAL A 358 -22.97 -5.50 -10.85
C VAL A 358 -23.44 -4.53 -11.95
N ARG A 359 -24.52 -4.86 -12.66
CA ARG A 359 -25.07 -4.06 -13.77
C ARG A 359 -24.01 -3.73 -14.84
N LEU A 360 -23.25 -4.75 -15.25
CA LEU A 360 -22.25 -4.69 -16.32
C LEU A 360 -22.55 -5.65 -17.49
N THR A 361 -23.78 -6.17 -17.58
CA THR A 361 -24.21 -7.07 -18.67
C THR A 361 -24.04 -6.47 -20.06
N GLU A 362 -24.42 -5.21 -20.25
CA GLU A 362 -24.34 -4.51 -21.54
C GLU A 362 -22.87 -4.25 -21.95
N ALA A 363 -22.01 -3.95 -20.98
CA ALA A 363 -20.58 -3.70 -21.20
C ALA A 363 -19.71 -4.96 -21.10
N ALA A 364 -20.29 -6.16 -20.97
CA ALA A 364 -19.57 -7.39 -20.64
C ALA A 364 -18.44 -7.72 -21.62
N ARG A 365 -18.66 -7.49 -22.92
CA ARG A 365 -17.68 -7.76 -23.99
C ARG A 365 -16.75 -6.58 -24.28
N VAL A 366 -16.96 -5.43 -23.63
CA VAL A 366 -16.10 -4.25 -23.80
C VAL A 366 -14.83 -4.47 -22.98
N ARG A 367 -13.68 -4.06 -23.55
CA ARG A 367 -12.36 -4.17 -22.90
C ARG A 367 -12.30 -3.29 -21.65
N ALA A 368 -11.62 -3.77 -20.61
CA ALA A 368 -11.46 -3.05 -19.35
C ALA A 368 -10.78 -1.68 -19.53
N ARG A 369 -9.93 -1.50 -20.55
CA ARG A 369 -9.35 -0.19 -20.89
C ARG A 369 -10.40 0.92 -21.10
N SER A 370 -11.55 0.57 -21.68
CA SER A 370 -12.63 1.51 -22.01
C SER A 370 -13.63 1.70 -20.87
N TYR A 371 -13.46 1.02 -19.74
CA TYR A 371 -14.34 1.16 -18.58
C TYR A 371 -14.05 2.45 -17.82
N SER A 372 -15.11 3.13 -17.38
CA SER A 372 -14.97 4.22 -16.40
C SER A 372 -14.44 3.68 -15.06
N GLY A 373 -13.89 4.55 -14.22
CA GLY A 373 -13.38 4.13 -12.89
C GLY A 373 -14.44 3.42 -12.05
N GLY A 374 -15.70 3.87 -12.10
CA GLY A 374 -16.83 3.21 -11.42
C GLY A 374 -17.17 1.84 -12.00
N MET A 375 -17.04 1.64 -13.33
CA MET A 375 -17.21 0.32 -13.94
C MET A 375 -16.08 -0.63 -13.56
N LYS A 376 -14.83 -0.13 -13.49
CA LYS A 376 -13.68 -0.91 -13.00
C LYS A 376 -13.90 -1.36 -11.56
N ARG A 377 -14.29 -0.45 -10.65
CA ARG A 377 -14.59 -0.79 -9.25
C ARG A 377 -15.71 -1.85 -9.13
N ARG A 378 -16.78 -1.72 -9.92
CA ARG A 378 -17.86 -2.72 -9.99
C ARG A 378 -17.38 -4.08 -10.50
N LEU A 379 -16.52 -4.10 -11.51
CA LEU A 379 -15.91 -5.34 -12.02
C LEU A 379 -15.02 -6.00 -10.96
N SER A 380 -14.21 -5.23 -10.23
CA SER A 380 -13.35 -5.75 -9.16
C SER A 380 -14.15 -6.33 -7.99
N VAL A 381 -15.27 -5.69 -7.63
CA VAL A 381 -16.23 -6.26 -6.67
C VAL A 381 -16.79 -7.58 -7.18
N ALA A 382 -17.07 -7.69 -8.48
CA ALA A 382 -17.51 -8.96 -9.06
C ALA A 382 -16.45 -10.05 -9.01
N ILE A 383 -15.19 -9.72 -9.32
CA ILE A 383 -14.09 -10.68 -9.20
C ILE A 383 -13.93 -11.16 -7.76
N ALA A 384 -14.05 -10.25 -6.78
CA ALA A 384 -13.96 -10.60 -5.36
C ALA A 384 -15.12 -11.49 -4.89
N LEU A 385 -16.34 -11.24 -5.38
CA LEU A 385 -17.55 -11.97 -4.98
C LEU A 385 -17.85 -13.19 -5.84
N ILE A 386 -16.98 -13.58 -6.77
CA ILE A 386 -17.25 -14.68 -7.70
C ILE A 386 -17.62 -16.01 -7.03
N ASP A 387 -16.97 -16.32 -5.89
CA ASP A 387 -17.24 -17.53 -5.12
C ASP A 387 -18.60 -17.51 -4.43
N TYR A 388 -19.16 -16.32 -4.17
CA TYR A 388 -20.47 -16.19 -3.53
C TYR A 388 -21.56 -16.62 -4.49
N TRP A 389 -21.41 -16.26 -5.77
CA TRP A 389 -22.40 -16.59 -6.78
C TRP A 389 -22.39 -18.06 -7.24
N TYR A 390 -21.31 -18.80 -6.95
CA TYR A 390 -21.24 -20.25 -7.13
C TYR A 390 -22.04 -21.02 -6.05
N GLY A 391 -22.25 -20.43 -4.86
CA GLY A 391 -22.96 -21.08 -3.76
C GLY A 391 -24.44 -21.40 -4.07
N PRO A 392 -24.96 -22.56 -3.65
CA PRO A 392 -26.25 -23.10 -4.13
C PRO A 392 -27.51 -22.34 -3.71
N ASN A 393 -27.45 -21.27 -2.90
CA ASN A 393 -28.65 -20.76 -2.21
C ASN A 393 -29.19 -19.37 -2.58
N ASN A 394 -28.52 -18.56 -3.40
CA ASN A 394 -28.88 -17.12 -3.46
C ASN A 394 -29.36 -16.69 -4.84
N SER A 395 -30.66 -16.81 -5.10
CA SER A 395 -31.39 -16.44 -6.32
C SER A 395 -32.34 -15.25 -6.11
N LYS A 396 -31.94 -14.21 -5.36
CA LYS A 396 -32.80 -13.04 -5.14
C LYS A 396 -32.05 -11.73 -5.37
N THR A 397 -32.80 -10.79 -5.93
CA THR A 397 -32.42 -9.64 -6.75
C THR A 397 -31.99 -8.42 -5.94
N CYS A 398 -31.21 -7.56 -6.60
CA CYS A 398 -30.41 -6.48 -6.03
C CYS A 398 -31.16 -5.23 -5.59
N LEU A 399 -31.02 -4.89 -4.31
CA LEU A 399 -30.58 -3.55 -3.88
C LEU A 399 -30.04 -3.47 -2.42
N GLY A 400 -30.09 -4.56 -1.65
CA GLY A 400 -29.56 -4.64 -0.26
C GLY A 400 -28.25 -5.43 -0.07
N HIS A 401 -27.50 -5.68 -1.16
CA HIS A 401 -26.58 -6.82 -1.29
C HIS A 401 -25.31 -6.84 -0.43
N TYR A 402 -24.89 -5.73 0.17
CA TYR A 402 -23.64 -5.75 0.92
C TYR A 402 -23.74 -6.56 2.22
N ARG A 403 -24.88 -6.50 2.92
CA ARG A 403 -25.10 -7.25 4.18
C ARG A 403 -25.21 -8.77 3.97
N GLU A 404 -25.77 -9.22 2.86
CA GLU A 404 -25.87 -10.67 2.57
C GLU A 404 -24.57 -11.26 2.01
N ALA A 405 -23.79 -10.45 1.28
CA ALA A 405 -22.47 -10.85 0.80
C ALA A 405 -21.43 -11.02 1.92
N LYS A 406 -21.69 -10.51 3.14
CA LYS A 406 -20.87 -10.70 4.34
C LYS A 406 -20.91 -12.13 4.87
N LYS A 407 -22.00 -12.89 4.64
CA LYS A 407 -22.17 -14.22 5.26
C LYS A 407 -21.05 -15.18 4.85
N GLY A 408 -20.36 -15.73 5.85
CA GLY A 408 -19.20 -16.60 5.75
C GLY A 408 -17.88 -15.90 5.43
N ARG A 409 -17.81 -14.55 5.45
CA ARG A 409 -16.63 -13.79 4.97
C ARG A 409 -16.33 -12.57 5.84
N ALA A 410 -15.06 -12.19 5.90
CA ALA A 410 -14.67 -10.86 6.36
C ALA A 410 -14.37 -9.97 5.15
N VAL A 411 -14.83 -8.72 5.20
CA VAL A 411 -14.58 -7.73 4.15
C VAL A 411 -13.85 -6.55 4.77
N ILE A 412 -12.67 -6.24 4.24
CA ILE A 412 -11.89 -5.07 4.65
C ILE A 412 -12.03 -4.01 3.57
N LEU A 413 -12.58 -2.85 3.92
CA LEU A 413 -12.75 -1.71 3.03
C LEU A 413 -11.78 -0.61 3.42
N THR A 414 -10.95 -0.15 2.48
CA THR A 414 -10.25 1.13 2.60
C THR A 414 -10.93 2.15 1.73
N THR A 415 -11.49 3.18 2.34
CA THR A 415 -12.08 4.33 1.64
C THR A 415 -11.50 5.63 2.19
N HIS A 416 -11.63 6.69 1.40
CA HIS A 416 -11.37 8.06 1.82
C HIS A 416 -12.67 8.85 2.04
N SER A 417 -13.83 8.28 1.73
CA SER A 417 -15.13 8.87 2.01
C SER A 417 -15.59 8.40 3.38
N MET A 418 -15.74 9.35 4.30
CA MET A 418 -16.20 9.08 5.66
C MET A 418 -17.69 8.71 5.65
N GLU A 419 -18.46 9.21 4.70
CA GLU A 419 -19.89 8.88 4.55
C GLU A 419 -20.07 7.42 4.09
N GLU A 420 -19.24 6.93 3.15
CA GLU A 420 -19.24 5.53 2.73
C GLU A 420 -18.91 4.61 3.92
N ALA A 421 -17.95 5.01 4.74
CA ALA A 421 -17.56 4.27 5.93
C ALA A 421 -18.68 4.25 6.98
N ASP A 422 -19.28 5.39 7.29
CA ASP A 422 -20.36 5.53 8.29
C ASP A 422 -21.58 4.67 7.93
N ILE A 423 -21.96 4.61 6.65
CA ILE A 423 -23.15 3.87 6.19
C ILE A 423 -22.90 2.36 6.07
N LEU A 424 -21.75 1.94 5.53
CA LEU A 424 -21.53 0.53 5.13
C LEU A 424 -20.86 -0.32 6.21
N SER A 425 -20.08 0.31 7.09
CA SER A 425 -19.20 -0.42 8.01
C SER A 425 -19.91 -0.88 9.28
N ASP A 426 -19.51 -2.05 9.78
CA ASP A 426 -19.94 -2.50 11.10
C ASP A 426 -18.91 -2.10 12.17
N ARG A 427 -17.63 -2.01 11.79
CA ARG A 427 -16.51 -1.55 12.62
C ARG A 427 -15.56 -0.72 11.78
N ILE A 428 -15.10 0.38 12.34
CA ILE A 428 -14.20 1.36 11.75
C ILE A 428 -12.92 1.38 12.57
N GLY A 429 -11.77 1.35 11.90
CA GLY A 429 -10.48 1.63 12.48
C GLY A 429 -9.84 2.84 11.81
N ILE A 430 -9.39 3.81 12.60
CA ILE A 430 -8.67 4.98 12.07
C ILE A 430 -7.17 4.78 12.31
N MET A 431 -6.40 4.81 11.23
CA MET A 431 -4.97 4.58 11.22
C MET A 431 -4.22 5.85 10.85
N THR A 432 -3.16 6.17 11.61
CA THR A 432 -2.31 7.35 11.38
C THR A 432 -0.85 7.01 11.67
N LYS A 433 0.08 7.48 10.82
CA LYS A 433 1.54 7.25 10.93
C LYS A 433 1.95 5.77 11.19
N GLY A 434 1.23 4.83 10.57
CA GLY A 434 1.51 3.40 10.67
C GLY A 434 0.98 2.69 11.92
N ARG A 435 0.16 3.35 12.75
CA ARG A 435 -0.49 2.77 13.94
C ARG A 435 -2.01 2.93 13.88
N LEU A 436 -2.72 1.97 14.44
CA LEU A 436 -4.16 2.10 14.68
C LEU A 436 -4.37 2.97 15.91
N ARG A 437 -5.14 4.05 15.77
CA ARG A 437 -5.38 5.02 16.84
C ARG A 437 -6.68 4.77 17.58
N CYS A 438 -7.74 4.43 16.86
CA CYS A 438 -9.02 4.10 17.45
C CYS A 438 -9.70 2.98 16.67
N ILE A 439 -10.59 2.27 17.35
CA ILE A 439 -11.38 1.19 16.77
C ILE A 439 -12.77 1.13 17.40
N GLY A 440 -13.82 1.05 16.59
CA GLY A 440 -15.19 1.03 17.12
C GLY A 440 -16.25 1.10 16.04
N ASN A 441 -17.52 1.12 16.45
CA ASN A 441 -18.61 1.47 15.54
C ASN A 441 -18.66 3.01 15.35
N SER A 442 -19.35 3.51 14.33
CA SER A 442 -19.34 4.96 14.07
C SER A 442 -19.92 5.78 15.23
N ILE A 443 -20.92 5.27 15.94
CA ILE A 443 -21.56 5.99 17.05
C ILE A 443 -20.58 6.14 18.22
N ARG A 444 -19.85 5.06 18.56
CA ARG A 444 -18.83 5.02 19.61
C ARG A 444 -17.69 5.97 19.29
N LEU A 445 -17.22 5.99 18.03
CA LEU A 445 -16.16 6.91 17.60
C LEU A 445 -16.61 8.38 17.69
N LYS A 446 -17.84 8.70 17.22
CA LYS A 446 -18.42 10.05 17.31
C LYS A 446 -18.64 10.50 18.76
N SER A 447 -19.14 9.62 19.61
CA SER A 447 -19.37 9.93 21.03
C SER A 447 -18.07 10.12 21.81
N ARG A 448 -16.99 9.41 21.46
CA ARG A 448 -15.72 9.44 22.21
C ARG A 448 -14.76 10.52 21.72
N PHE A 449 -14.67 10.72 20.41
CA PHE A 449 -13.68 11.61 19.78
C PHE A 449 -14.33 12.82 19.09
N GLY A 450 -15.66 12.91 19.12
CA GLY A 450 -16.39 14.07 18.64
C GLY A 450 -16.19 15.26 19.57
N THR A 451 -16.32 16.45 19.00
CA THR A 451 -16.33 17.73 19.74
C THR A 451 -17.64 17.96 20.51
N GLY A 452 -18.61 17.05 20.40
CA GLY A 452 -19.92 17.17 21.03
C GLY A 452 -21.09 16.90 20.08
N TYR A 453 -22.22 17.55 20.38
CA TYR A 453 -23.41 17.60 19.53
C TYR A 453 -23.43 18.90 18.74
N ILE A 454 -23.86 18.83 17.48
CA ILE A 454 -24.06 19.99 16.61
C ILE A 454 -25.55 20.33 16.62
N ALA A 455 -25.89 21.49 17.17
CA ALA A 455 -27.24 22.03 17.18
C ALA A 455 -27.35 23.12 16.11
N ASN A 456 -28.18 22.88 15.10
CA ASN A 456 -28.52 23.84 14.06
C ASN A 456 -29.91 24.41 14.34
N ILE A 457 -29.98 25.72 14.52
CA ILE A 457 -31.22 26.45 14.77
C ILE A 457 -31.53 27.27 13.53
N SER A 458 -32.66 26.99 12.89
CA SER A 458 -33.13 27.73 11.73
C SER A 458 -34.14 28.80 12.15
N PHE A 459 -34.14 29.94 11.45
CA PHE A 459 -35.02 31.07 11.72
C PHE A 459 -35.90 31.39 10.51
N LEU A 460 -37.07 32.00 10.73
CA LEU A 460 -37.85 32.59 9.65
C LEU A 460 -37.22 33.92 9.20
N ALA A 461 -37.21 34.19 7.90
CA ALA A 461 -36.47 35.30 7.28
C ALA A 461 -36.90 36.73 7.72
N ASN A 462 -37.99 36.88 8.49
CA ASN A 462 -38.48 38.16 8.94
C ASN A 462 -38.00 38.43 10.38
N GLY A 463 -37.01 39.32 10.56
CA GLY A 463 -36.56 39.79 11.89
C GLY A 463 -35.36 39.05 12.50
N ALA A 464 -34.67 38.21 11.73
CA ALA A 464 -33.61 37.29 12.22
C ALA A 464 -32.49 37.95 13.04
N ALA A 465 -32.11 39.22 12.78
CA ALA A 465 -30.97 39.85 13.43
C ALA A 465 -31.13 40.08 14.94
N THR A 466 -32.32 40.46 15.41
CA THR A 466 -32.61 40.66 16.84
C THR A 466 -32.71 39.33 17.59
N HIS A 467 -33.34 38.33 16.98
CA HIS A 467 -33.52 37.01 17.58
C HIS A 467 -32.22 36.19 17.63
N HIS A 468 -31.27 36.43 16.72
CA HIS A 468 -29.96 35.78 16.78
C HIS A 468 -29.18 36.14 18.06
N GLU A 469 -29.18 37.41 18.47
CA GLU A 469 -28.50 37.85 19.69
C GLU A 469 -29.12 37.23 20.95
N GLU A 470 -30.46 37.15 21.01
CA GLU A 470 -31.18 36.54 22.14
C GLU A 470 -30.85 35.04 22.28
N VAL A 471 -30.84 34.29 21.18
CA VAL A 471 -30.47 32.87 21.17
C VAL A 471 -28.99 32.69 21.53
N LYS A 472 -28.10 33.56 21.05
CA LYS A 472 -26.67 33.54 21.45
C LYS A 472 -26.49 33.72 22.94
N MET A 473 -27.18 34.70 23.53
CA MET A 473 -27.13 34.92 24.98
C MET A 473 -27.70 33.74 25.75
N PHE A 474 -28.80 33.14 25.29
CA PHE A 474 -29.39 31.97 25.93
C PHE A 474 -28.42 30.76 25.95
N PHE A 475 -27.76 30.48 24.82
CA PHE A 475 -26.74 29.43 24.74
C PHE A 475 -25.52 29.72 25.63
N LYS A 476 -25.11 30.99 25.73
CA LYS A 476 -24.00 31.40 26.58
C LYS A 476 -24.34 31.31 28.08
N GLU A 477 -25.53 31.74 28.50
CA GLU A 477 -25.92 31.71 29.91
C GLU A 477 -26.18 30.29 30.44
N ARG A 478 -26.81 29.44 29.64
CA ARG A 478 -27.25 28.11 30.11
C ARG A 478 -26.24 27.00 29.84
N LEU A 479 -25.53 27.10 28.72
CA LEU A 479 -24.59 26.09 28.29
C LEU A 479 -23.16 26.62 28.20
N ASP A 480 -22.87 27.93 28.35
CA ASP A 480 -21.54 28.50 28.14
C ASP A 480 -20.91 28.02 26.81
N VAL A 481 -21.69 28.11 25.73
CA VAL A 481 -21.30 27.72 24.36
C VAL A 481 -21.37 28.95 23.46
N ILE A 482 -20.36 29.08 22.60
CA ILE A 482 -20.25 30.16 21.61
C ILE A 482 -20.69 29.63 20.24
N VAL A 483 -21.25 30.49 19.40
CA VAL A 483 -21.61 30.17 18.02
C VAL A 483 -20.38 29.77 17.22
N LYS A 484 -20.46 28.64 16.50
CA LYS A 484 -19.42 28.19 15.57
C LYS A 484 -19.60 28.82 14.19
N GLU A 485 -20.83 28.84 13.68
CA GLU A 485 -21.17 29.45 12.40
C GLU A 485 -22.46 30.26 12.50
N GLU A 486 -22.43 31.47 11.91
CA GLU A 486 -23.57 32.37 11.84
C GLU A 486 -23.91 32.68 10.40
N ASN A 487 -25.14 32.33 10.00
CA ASN A 487 -25.73 32.72 8.74
C ASN A 487 -27.04 33.48 8.99
N LYS A 488 -27.55 34.19 7.98
CA LYS A 488 -28.78 34.98 8.11
C LYS A 488 -30.04 34.15 8.43
N SER A 489 -30.00 32.85 8.15
CA SER A 489 -31.14 31.94 8.28
C SER A 489 -30.92 30.83 9.31
N PHE A 490 -29.69 30.61 9.79
CA PHE A 490 -29.42 29.60 10.79
C PHE A 490 -28.18 29.92 11.64
N LEU A 491 -28.19 29.39 12.87
CA LEU A 491 -27.07 29.41 13.81
C LEU A 491 -26.62 27.97 14.10
N THR A 492 -25.32 27.74 14.09
CA THR A 492 -24.71 26.43 14.40
C THR A 492 -23.94 26.52 15.72
N PHE A 493 -24.32 25.69 16.68
CA PHE A 493 -23.66 25.56 17.99
C PHE A 493 -23.02 24.17 18.14
N VAL A 494 -21.88 24.11 18.81
CA VAL A 494 -21.23 22.83 19.19
C VAL A 494 -21.28 22.69 20.70
N ILE A 495 -22.06 21.73 21.17
CA ILE A 495 -22.32 21.50 22.59
C ILE A 495 -21.42 20.35 23.07
N PRO A 496 -20.45 20.59 23.98
CA PRO A 496 -19.55 19.55 24.48
C PRO A 496 -20.28 18.40 25.18
N HIS A 497 -19.71 17.19 25.11
CA HIS A 497 -20.28 15.99 25.75
C HIS A 497 -20.42 16.11 27.28
N ASP A 498 -19.57 16.89 27.94
CA ASP A 498 -19.63 17.14 29.39
C ASP A 498 -20.97 17.76 29.83
N LYS A 499 -21.68 18.40 28.90
CA LYS A 499 -22.95 19.09 29.14
C LYS A 499 -24.17 18.24 28.72
N GLU A 500 -23.98 16.97 28.34
CA GLU A 500 -25.05 16.07 27.88
C GLU A 500 -26.21 15.94 28.89
N GLY A 501 -25.90 15.84 30.19
CA GLY A 501 -26.92 15.74 31.24
C GLY A 501 -27.82 16.98 31.38
N LEU A 502 -27.42 18.13 30.84
CA LEU A 502 -28.19 19.37 30.85
C LEU A 502 -29.04 19.55 29.58
N LEU A 503 -28.74 18.79 28.51
CA LEU A 503 -29.37 18.96 27.20
C LEU A 503 -30.89 18.74 27.25
N THR A 504 -31.38 17.76 28.01
CA THR A 504 -32.83 17.48 28.07
C THR A 504 -33.63 18.67 28.60
N LYS A 505 -33.18 19.27 29.71
CA LYS A 505 -33.83 20.45 30.30
C LYS A 505 -33.65 21.69 29.43
N PHE A 506 -32.49 21.81 28.81
CA PHE A 506 -32.17 22.92 27.92
C PHE A 506 -33.06 22.94 26.67
N PHE A 507 -33.21 21.82 25.98
CA PHE A 507 -34.05 21.73 24.78
C PHE A 507 -35.53 21.84 25.10
N GLU A 508 -35.99 21.33 26.25
CA GLU A 508 -37.37 21.54 26.72
C GLU A 508 -37.67 23.04 26.94
N GLU A 509 -36.74 23.79 27.52
CA GLU A 509 -36.91 25.24 27.70
C GLU A 509 -36.78 26.01 26.38
N LEU A 510 -35.89 25.58 25.49
CA LEU A 510 -35.73 26.17 24.16
C LEU A 510 -36.99 25.98 23.31
N GLU A 511 -37.62 24.81 23.37
CA GLU A 511 -38.87 24.51 22.67
C GLU A 511 -40.04 25.32 23.23
N ASN A 512 -40.15 25.44 24.56
CA ASN A 512 -41.16 26.28 25.21
C ASN A 512 -41.06 27.77 24.84
N ARG A 513 -39.85 28.26 24.52
CA ARG A 513 -39.59 29.65 24.11
C ARG A 513 -39.33 29.80 22.61
N ALA A 514 -39.60 28.76 21.80
CA ALA A 514 -39.28 28.78 20.37
C ALA A 514 -40.03 29.88 19.60
N GLU A 515 -41.29 30.16 19.97
CA GLU A 515 -42.09 31.24 19.37
C GLU A 515 -41.56 32.63 19.76
N GLU A 516 -41.05 32.80 20.98
CA GLU A 516 -40.44 34.05 21.47
C GLU A 516 -39.14 34.35 20.71
N PHE A 517 -38.33 33.31 20.48
CA PHE A 517 -37.06 33.40 19.75
C PHE A 517 -37.21 33.33 18.22
N GLY A 518 -38.42 33.22 17.68
CA GLY A 518 -38.64 33.15 16.22
C GLY A 518 -37.99 31.95 15.52
N ILE A 519 -37.80 30.85 16.25
CA ILE A 519 -37.15 29.63 15.75
C ILE A 519 -38.13 28.84 14.86
N SER A 520 -37.69 28.42 13.68
CA SER A 520 -38.48 27.61 12.75
C SER A 520 -38.24 26.11 12.90
N ASP A 521 -36.99 25.70 13.09
CA ASP A 521 -36.58 24.30 13.21
C ASP A 521 -35.33 24.17 14.08
N ILE A 522 -35.26 23.09 14.86
CA ILE A 522 -34.12 22.78 15.73
C ILE A 522 -33.64 21.38 15.34
N GLN A 523 -32.43 21.30 14.80
CA GLN A 523 -31.81 20.03 14.41
C GLN A 523 -30.63 19.74 15.34
N LEU A 524 -30.73 18.63 16.06
CA LEU A 524 -29.62 18.09 16.83
C LEU A 524 -28.99 16.93 16.07
N SER A 525 -27.70 17.04 15.78
CA SER A 525 -26.92 15.99 15.12
C SER A 525 -25.66 15.66 15.91
N LEU A 526 -25.19 14.43 15.78
CA LEU A 526 -23.85 14.07 16.26
C LEU A 526 -22.81 14.67 15.33
N THR A 527 -21.61 14.90 15.87
CA THR A 527 -20.44 15.23 15.05
C THR A 527 -20.24 14.21 13.93
N THR A 528 -19.76 14.72 12.79
CA THR A 528 -19.52 13.88 11.62
C THR A 528 -18.29 13.00 11.85
N LEU A 529 -18.22 11.86 11.16
CA LEU A 529 -17.04 11.01 11.22
C LEU A 529 -15.79 11.72 10.65
N GLU A 530 -16.00 12.73 9.79
CA GLU A 530 -14.94 13.61 9.27
C GLU A 530 -14.30 14.46 10.36
N GLU A 531 -15.11 15.09 11.21
CA GLU A 531 -14.59 15.91 12.32
C GLU A 531 -13.81 15.06 13.32
N VAL A 532 -14.32 13.88 13.66
CA VAL A 532 -13.62 12.87 14.46
C VAL A 532 -12.27 12.51 13.83
N PHE A 533 -12.27 12.23 12.53
CA PHE A 533 -11.08 11.89 11.78
C PHE A 533 -10.04 13.01 11.79
N LEU A 534 -10.46 14.26 11.55
CA LEU A 534 -9.60 15.44 11.56
C LEU A 534 -8.97 15.66 12.94
N ASN A 535 -9.74 15.52 14.01
CA ASN A 535 -9.23 15.65 15.38
C ASN A 535 -8.16 14.61 15.69
N ILE A 536 -8.41 13.34 15.36
CA ILE A 536 -7.45 12.25 15.59
C ILE A 536 -6.20 12.42 14.72
N ALA A 537 -6.36 12.82 13.47
CA ALA A 537 -5.24 13.09 12.57
C ALA A 537 -4.37 14.26 13.10
N LYS A 538 -5.02 15.34 13.56
CA LYS A 538 -4.35 16.52 14.13
C LYS A 538 -3.58 16.16 15.39
N GLN A 539 -4.19 15.43 16.33
CA GLN A 539 -3.54 14.95 17.54
C GLN A 539 -2.32 14.07 17.22
N ALA A 540 -2.45 13.15 16.26
CA ALA A 540 -1.36 12.29 15.87
C ALA A 540 -0.20 13.02 15.16
N GLU A 541 -0.47 14.09 14.40
CA GLU A 541 0.58 14.95 13.85
C GLU A 541 1.32 15.72 14.94
N PHE A 542 0.61 16.21 15.98
CA PHE A 542 1.27 16.89 17.11
C PHE A 542 2.24 15.96 17.85
N GLU A 543 1.81 14.75 18.16
CA GLU A 543 2.66 13.75 18.82
C GLU A 543 3.87 13.36 17.96
N SER A 544 3.65 13.16 16.65
CA SER A 544 4.74 12.83 15.72
C SER A 544 5.75 13.97 15.62
N ALA A 545 5.28 15.22 15.56
CA ALA A 545 6.13 16.40 15.49
C ALA A 545 6.90 16.63 16.80
N ALA A 546 6.27 16.33 17.94
CA ALA A 546 6.93 16.35 19.25
C ALA A 546 8.03 15.28 19.34
N ALA A 547 7.76 14.04 18.91
CA ALA A 547 8.74 12.95 18.89
C ALA A 547 9.91 13.22 17.93
N GLU A 548 9.65 13.87 16.79
CA GLU A 548 10.69 14.29 15.84
C GLU A 548 11.45 15.57 16.26
N GLY A 549 10.98 16.27 17.29
CA GLY A 549 11.55 17.54 17.74
C GLY A 549 11.45 18.65 16.68
N ARG A 550 10.35 18.68 15.90
CA ARG A 550 10.16 19.64 14.80
C ARG A 550 9.79 21.03 15.33
N PHE A 551 10.50 22.05 14.86
CA PHE A 551 10.23 23.47 15.17
C PHE A 551 9.62 24.19 13.97
N THR A 552 8.81 25.21 14.23
CA THR A 552 8.29 26.15 13.25
C THR A 552 8.50 27.59 13.73
N THR A 553 8.41 28.55 12.82
CA THR A 553 8.58 29.97 13.15
C THR A 553 7.22 30.63 13.35
N LEU A 554 6.97 31.17 14.53
CA LEU A 554 5.84 32.05 14.84
C LEU A 554 6.24 33.50 14.58
N ALA A 555 5.42 34.24 13.83
CA ALA A 555 5.55 35.69 13.69
C ALA A 555 4.52 36.36 14.62
N LEU A 556 5.00 37.21 15.52
CA LEU A 556 4.17 37.97 16.45
C LEU A 556 3.71 39.30 15.82
N SER A 557 2.58 39.83 16.28
CA SER A 557 2.09 41.17 15.90
C SER A 557 3.06 42.31 16.25
N SER A 558 3.94 42.10 17.22
CA SER A 558 5.05 42.99 17.60
C SER A 558 6.23 42.99 16.60
N GLY A 559 6.18 42.18 15.54
CA GLY A 559 7.23 42.09 14.50
C GLY A 559 8.39 41.14 14.84
N THR A 560 8.35 40.49 16.01
CA THR A 560 9.36 39.49 16.43
C THR A 560 9.03 38.11 15.86
N SER A 561 10.05 37.36 15.44
CA SER A 561 9.90 35.96 15.01
C SER A 561 10.54 34.99 16.00
N LEU A 562 9.81 33.94 16.36
CA LEU A 562 10.15 33.00 17.43
C LEU A 562 10.14 31.56 16.91
N GLN A 563 11.15 30.75 17.25
CA GLN A 563 11.11 29.32 16.97
C GLN A 563 10.33 28.60 18.08
N ILE A 564 9.30 27.87 17.69
CA ILE A 564 8.42 27.16 18.60
C ILE A 564 8.32 25.69 18.20
N PRO A 565 8.29 24.75 19.16
CA PRO A 565 8.04 23.36 18.83
C PRO A 565 6.61 23.21 18.31
N VAL A 566 6.45 22.40 17.28
CA VAL A 566 5.15 22.17 16.65
C VAL A 566 4.21 21.51 17.65
N GLY A 567 3.06 22.14 17.91
CA GLY A 567 2.06 21.69 18.89
C GLY A 567 2.09 22.36 20.26
N ALA A 568 3.03 23.27 20.54
CA ALA A 568 2.99 24.06 21.75
C ALA A 568 1.78 25.01 21.75
N ARG A 569 0.91 24.89 22.76
CA ARG A 569 -0.29 25.73 22.90
C ARG A 569 0.03 27.08 23.54
N TYR A 570 0.84 27.10 24.60
CA TYR A 570 1.20 28.31 25.31
C TYR A 570 2.70 28.54 25.25
N ILE A 571 3.09 29.75 24.87
CA ILE A 571 4.49 30.07 24.60
C ILE A 571 4.85 31.39 25.26
N GLY A 572 5.80 31.34 26.17
CA GLY A 572 6.44 32.50 26.77
C GLY A 572 7.40 33.18 25.80
N ILE A 573 7.28 34.50 25.67
CA ILE A 573 8.15 35.33 24.83
C ILE A 573 9.40 35.69 25.65
N PRO A 574 10.60 35.23 25.23
CA PRO A 574 11.84 35.50 25.96
C PRO A 574 12.16 37.01 25.95
N GLY A 575 12.59 37.54 27.09
CA GLY A 575 13.03 38.94 27.24
C GLY A 575 11.92 39.96 27.52
N THR A 576 10.68 39.52 27.77
CA THR A 576 9.52 40.39 28.07
C THR A 576 9.31 40.65 29.57
N VAL A 577 10.30 40.32 30.41
CA VAL A 577 10.23 40.52 31.87
C VAL A 577 10.37 42.01 32.18
N SER A 578 9.35 42.61 32.79
CA SER A 578 9.30 44.03 33.17
C SER A 578 8.82 44.19 34.62
N SER A 579 8.89 45.42 35.16
CA SER A 579 8.35 45.73 36.49
C SER A 579 6.82 45.53 36.59
N GLU A 580 6.13 45.59 35.45
CA GLU A 580 4.69 45.34 35.35
C GLU A 580 4.37 43.84 35.14
N ASN A 581 5.25 43.11 34.44
CA ASN A 581 5.11 41.68 34.16
C ASN A 581 6.36 40.89 34.62
N PRO A 582 6.45 40.52 35.91
CA PRO A 582 7.67 39.96 36.51
C PRO A 582 8.06 38.57 36.00
N ARG A 583 7.16 37.86 35.32
CA ARG A 583 7.42 36.54 34.71
C ARG A 583 7.47 36.57 33.18
N GLY A 584 7.26 37.74 32.57
CA GLY A 584 7.14 37.90 31.13
C GLY A 584 5.73 37.68 30.61
N VAL A 585 5.62 37.70 29.29
CA VAL A 585 4.38 37.66 28.52
C VAL A 585 4.31 36.34 27.75
N MET A 586 3.11 35.79 27.61
CA MET A 586 2.80 34.60 26.83
C MET A 586 1.78 34.88 25.74
N VAL A 587 1.79 34.01 24.74
CA VAL A 587 0.77 33.93 23.69
C VAL A 587 0.22 32.51 23.63
N GLU A 588 -1.09 32.41 23.41
CA GLU A 588 -1.73 31.16 23.01
C GLU A 588 -1.62 31.02 21.50
N VAL A 589 -1.03 29.93 21.02
CA VAL A 589 -0.86 29.66 19.59
C VAL A 589 -1.98 28.76 19.11
N PHE A 590 -2.70 29.26 18.09
CA PHE A 590 -3.71 28.48 17.39
C PHE A 590 -3.07 27.75 16.21
N TRP A 591 -3.32 26.45 16.16
CA TRP A 591 -2.79 25.56 15.14
C TRP A 591 -3.90 25.13 14.18
N GLY A 592 -3.64 25.26 12.88
CA GLY A 592 -4.46 24.74 11.79
C GLY A 592 -3.75 23.60 11.04
N GLN A 593 -4.42 23.07 10.03
CA GLN A 593 -3.82 22.20 9.02
C GLN A 593 -3.91 22.88 7.66
N ASP A 594 -2.86 22.73 6.85
CA ASP A 594 -2.90 23.10 5.44
C ASP A 594 -3.64 22.04 4.60
N ASP A 595 -3.86 22.33 3.31
CA ASP A 595 -4.53 21.41 2.36
C ASP A 595 -3.83 20.05 2.22
N ALA A 596 -2.57 19.96 2.64
CA ALA A 596 -1.79 18.72 2.65
C ALA A 596 -1.88 17.97 3.99
N GLY A 597 -2.60 18.49 4.98
CA GLY A 597 -2.76 17.93 6.33
C GLY A 597 -1.57 18.20 7.26
N THR A 598 -0.65 19.08 6.87
CA THR A 598 0.51 19.48 7.69
C THR A 598 0.10 20.56 8.67
N LEU A 599 0.57 20.46 9.92
CA LEU A 599 0.31 21.47 10.94
C LEU A 599 0.97 22.82 10.59
N CYS A 600 0.16 23.86 10.58
CA CYS A 600 0.56 25.25 10.37
C CYS A 600 0.01 26.13 11.51
N ILE A 601 0.64 27.27 11.75
CA ILE A 601 0.13 28.25 12.71
C ILE A 601 -1.04 28.98 12.03
N SER A 602 -2.24 28.87 12.59
CA SER A 602 -3.42 29.58 12.09
C SER A 602 -3.54 30.99 12.67
N GLY A 603 -2.97 31.23 13.85
CA GLY A 603 -2.93 32.53 14.52
C GLY A 603 -2.38 32.44 15.93
N HIS A 604 -2.41 33.57 16.65
CA HIS A 604 -2.07 33.63 18.08
C HIS A 604 -3.02 34.59 18.80
N SER A 605 -3.22 34.38 20.11
CA SER A 605 -3.95 35.32 20.97
C SER A 605 -3.17 36.62 21.15
N ASP A 606 -3.81 37.60 21.77
CA ASP A 606 -3.11 38.78 22.28
C ASP A 606 -2.07 38.38 23.35
N GLU A 607 -1.06 39.24 23.47
CA GLU A 607 0.03 39.14 24.42
C GLU A 607 -0.52 39.30 25.85
N THR A 608 -0.52 38.21 26.64
CA THR A 608 -1.07 38.16 28.00
C THR A 608 0.01 37.86 29.04
N PRO A 609 -0.09 38.40 30.27
CA PRO A 609 0.89 38.14 31.32
C PRO A 609 0.84 36.68 31.78
N ILE A 610 2.00 36.08 32.03
CA ILE A 610 2.09 34.68 32.50
C ILE A 610 1.49 34.56 33.92
N PRO A 611 0.50 33.68 34.14
CA PRO A 611 -0.09 33.44 35.46
C PRO A 611 0.92 33.02 36.55
N SER A 612 0.64 33.39 37.80
CA SER A 612 1.53 33.18 38.95
C SER A 612 1.68 31.72 39.40
N ASN A 613 0.84 30.82 38.90
CA ASN A 613 0.84 29.36 39.16
C ASN A 613 1.75 28.54 38.21
N VAL A 614 2.27 29.14 37.14
CA VAL A 614 3.13 28.46 36.14
C VAL A 614 4.58 28.31 36.65
N GLN A 615 5.15 27.10 36.60
CA GLN A 615 6.56 26.85 36.90
C GLN A 615 7.36 26.91 35.60
N LEU A 616 8.03 28.05 35.37
CA LEU A 616 8.96 28.18 34.24
C LEU A 616 10.18 27.29 34.48
N GLY A 617 10.35 26.26 33.63
CA GLY A 617 11.57 25.42 33.62
C GLY A 617 12.83 26.26 33.39
N GLU A 618 13.98 25.79 33.90
CA GLU A 618 15.26 26.50 33.83
C GLU A 618 15.57 26.98 32.41
N VAL A 619 15.74 28.30 32.28
CA VAL A 619 16.16 28.98 31.06
C VAL A 619 17.53 28.42 30.66
N PRO A 620 17.69 27.78 29.47
CA PRO A 620 19.03 27.56 28.96
C PRO A 620 19.62 28.95 28.71
N SER A 621 20.70 29.26 29.45
CA SER A 621 21.43 30.52 29.38
C SER A 621 21.47 31.05 27.95
N THR A 622 21.08 32.31 27.77
CA THR A 622 21.15 33.09 26.53
C THR A 622 22.60 33.30 26.08
N ASN A 623 23.32 32.22 25.77
CA ASN A 623 24.47 32.29 24.90
C ASN A 623 23.92 32.29 23.48
N THR A 624 23.95 33.46 22.85
CA THR A 624 23.79 33.65 21.41
C THR A 624 24.77 32.72 20.70
N ARG A 625 24.33 31.50 20.35
CA ARG A 625 25.11 30.61 19.50
C ARG A 625 25.11 31.20 18.10
N ARG A 626 26.16 31.96 17.79
CA ARG A 626 26.45 32.38 16.42
C ARG A 626 26.82 31.13 15.63
N ASN A 627 26.05 30.80 14.61
CA ASN A 627 26.49 29.83 13.60
C ASN A 627 27.77 30.34 12.92
N LEU A 628 28.57 29.43 12.34
CA LEU A 628 29.85 29.69 11.62
C LEU A 628 29.77 30.78 10.52
N LEU A 629 28.59 31.28 10.20
CA LEU A 629 28.26 32.31 9.21
C LEU A 629 27.74 33.65 9.79
N GLY A 630 27.75 33.84 11.12
CA GLY A 630 27.46 35.14 11.75
C GLY A 630 25.99 35.61 11.75
N ARG A 631 25.02 34.76 11.40
CA ARG A 631 23.58 35.08 11.52
C ARG A 631 23.09 34.88 12.97
N SER A 632 22.31 35.83 13.48
CA SER A 632 21.57 35.70 14.75
C SER A 632 20.57 34.55 14.62
N GLU A 633 20.62 33.56 15.52
CA GLU A 633 19.58 32.54 15.61
C GLU A 633 18.28 33.19 16.07
N THR A 634 17.15 32.77 15.50
CA THR A 634 15.83 33.20 15.95
C THR A 634 15.60 32.71 17.39
N PRO A 635 15.14 33.60 18.30
CA PRO A 635 14.93 33.23 19.70
C PRO A 635 13.94 32.07 19.82
N ARG A 636 14.22 31.12 20.72
CA ARG A 636 13.33 29.99 21.01
C ARG A 636 12.29 30.39 22.03
N GLY A 637 11.03 30.04 21.77
CA GLY A 637 9.95 30.24 22.73
C GLY A 637 10.04 29.28 23.92
N ILE A 638 9.63 29.75 25.08
CA ILE A 638 9.54 28.94 26.29
C ILE A 638 8.19 28.23 26.26
N VAL A 639 8.18 26.90 26.17
CA VAL A 639 6.93 26.13 26.18
C VAL A 639 6.38 26.11 27.60
N ILE A 640 5.11 26.48 27.74
CA ILE A 640 4.38 26.44 29.01
C ILE A 640 3.40 25.26 28.96
N ASP A 641 3.38 24.45 30.02
CA ASP A 641 2.48 23.29 30.10
C ASP A 641 1.02 23.78 30.28
N PRO A 642 0.07 23.37 29.42
CA PRO A 642 -1.34 23.75 29.53
C PRO A 642 -1.97 23.42 30.89
N ASN A 643 -1.51 22.36 31.55
CA ASN A 643 -2.05 21.91 32.84
C ASN A 643 -1.77 22.91 33.97
N GLU A 644 -0.74 23.73 33.84
CA GLU A 644 -0.39 24.74 34.84
C GLU A 644 -1.28 25.98 34.77
N ILE A 645 -1.96 26.20 33.64
CA ILE A 645 -2.85 27.36 33.41
C ILE A 645 -4.32 27.03 33.76
N GLY A 646 -4.73 25.76 33.65
CA GLY A 646 -6.14 25.35 33.85
C GLY A 646 -6.66 25.37 35.29
N ASN A 647 -5.80 25.43 36.31
CA ASN A 647 -6.20 25.38 37.72
C ASN A 647 -6.67 26.73 38.31
N THR A 648 -6.97 27.74 37.49
CA THR A 648 -7.35 29.09 37.96
C THR A 648 -8.82 29.47 37.79
N THR A 649 -9.69 28.56 37.37
CA THR A 649 -11.15 28.77 37.41
C THR A 649 -11.82 27.70 38.26
N SER A 650 -11.74 27.87 39.58
CA SER A 650 -12.59 27.20 40.58
C SER A 650 -13.19 28.24 41.49
#